data_AF-A0A7W3X876-F1
#
_entry.id   AF-A0A7W3X876-F1
#
_cell.length_a   1.000
_cell.length_b   1.000
_cell.length_c   1.000
_cell.angle_alpha   90.00
_cell.angle_beta   90.00
_cell.angle_gamma   90.00
#
_symmetry.space_group_name_H-M   'P 1'
#
loop_
_entity.id
_entity.type
_entity.pdbx_description
1 polymer ?
#
loop_
_entity_poly.entity_id
_entity_poly.type
_entity_poly.pdbx_seq_one_letter_code
_entity_poly.pdbx_strand_id
1 'polypeptide(L)'
;MGLNRLRLLSPSIFNALSFTQVHPAAKLTSPQACCQSMAIIAALATCYAPFAQAQTLQLSSPDAHIKVLLADDNAKPHYQVSFRGETVIDSSRLGLVFKQLGELGQDFTLLSHSTSHHDSQWQQPWGERETVDDKYSALSATFSNGTLSFEIEFKAFNDGIGFRYRVPKQSGLEEVTQLDITNELSEFNVIDAKHAKAWWIPGRGWNRYEYLYNTTSLDKVDRAHTPFTFKTAKGTHVSIHEAALIDYAAMVLDQGRDGKLKADLTPWSDGILVKTSPGFTTPWRTIQIADSATGLLNSDLILNLNEPNKIGDVSWVKPGKYVGIWWGMHLGENTWGSGDKHGATSSETKRYMDFASQYGFDGVLVEGWNEGWDGSWYENGDVFSFTNAYKDFDLAAVTAYGATKNVRLVGHHETSGSVSNYRKQMSAAYDLYKKHGVTQVKTGYVADGAQIKRVDEQGIVRHEWHDGQFMVNEYLHSATEAAKRGISINTHEPIKDTGLRRTYPNWIAREGARGQEYNAWGTPPNNPEHTAILPFTRMLAGPMDFTPGIFNLAPEGLDAVNRVQTTLTKQLALYVVLYSPIQMAADLPRNYVQRLDAFQFIRDVPTDWRQSIALAGEVGDFVAIARQAKANDEWFIGALSDENSRELRLKLDFLDKDRTYQAQIYRDGPKAHWLTNPYDYVIETKTLTAKDSLTLTLAASGGAAIRLLPL
;
A
#
# COMPACT_ATOMS: atom_id res chain seq x y z
N MET A 1 -43.26 -0.17 47.40
CA MET A 1 -44.27 -1.21 47.73
C MET A 1 -43.82 -2.52 47.08
N GLY A 2 -44.02 -3.69 47.70
CA GLY A 2 -43.46 -4.97 47.23
C GLY A 2 -41.95 -5.13 47.58
N LEU A 3 -41.41 -6.13 48.30
CA LEU A 3 -41.90 -7.44 48.81
C LEU A 3 -42.26 -8.41 47.65
N ASN A 4 -41.84 -9.69 47.55
CA ASN A 4 -41.15 -10.67 48.43
C ASN A 4 -40.50 -11.79 47.54
N ARG A 5 -39.62 -12.74 47.93
CA ARG A 5 -38.59 -12.92 49.01
C ARG A 5 -37.88 -14.31 48.82
N LEU A 6 -36.55 -14.39 49.02
CA LEU A 6 -35.80 -15.59 49.53
C LEU A 6 -35.73 -16.86 48.60
N ARG A 7 -34.91 -17.92 48.81
CA ARG A 7 -34.06 -18.35 49.96
C ARG A 7 -32.93 -19.36 49.59
N LEU A 8 -31.68 -19.14 50.09
CA LEU A 8 -30.67 -20.15 50.56
C LEU A 8 -30.13 -21.24 49.58
N LEU A 9 -29.02 -22.00 49.81
CA LEU A 9 -28.03 -22.10 50.92
C LEU A 9 -26.60 -22.45 50.38
N SER A 10 -25.63 -22.67 51.27
CA SER A 10 -24.16 -22.73 51.04
C SER A 10 -23.52 -24.16 51.23
N PRO A 11 -22.21 -24.39 50.93
CA PRO A 11 -21.67 -25.72 50.57
C PRO A 11 -20.84 -26.49 51.64
N SER A 12 -20.54 -27.77 51.36
CA SER A 12 -19.64 -28.70 52.11
C SER A 12 -19.31 -29.99 51.30
N ILE A 13 -18.39 -30.90 51.67
CA ILE A 13 -16.93 -30.76 51.94
C ILE A 13 -16.19 -32.15 51.99
N PHE A 14 -14.86 -32.16 51.84
CA PHE A 14 -13.84 -33.21 52.19
C PHE A 14 -13.47 -34.43 51.30
N ASN A 15 -12.13 -34.67 51.27
CA ASN A 15 -11.30 -35.90 51.17
C ASN A 15 -11.50 -36.91 50.01
N ALA A 16 -10.48 -37.49 49.31
CA ALA A 16 -9.03 -37.70 49.51
C ALA A 16 -8.59 -38.96 50.31
N LEU A 17 -7.97 -39.94 49.64
CA LEU A 17 -6.85 -40.79 50.11
C LEU A 17 -6.29 -41.70 48.97
N SER A 18 -5.24 -42.50 49.23
CA SER A 18 -4.35 -43.05 48.20
C SER A 18 -3.62 -44.36 48.55
N PHE A 19 -2.96 -44.94 47.53
CA PHE A 19 -1.82 -45.90 47.56
C PHE A 19 -2.00 -47.41 47.90
N THR A 20 -1.15 -48.21 47.22
CA THR A 20 -0.57 -49.52 47.61
C THR A 20 -1.47 -50.76 47.81
N GLN A 21 -0.99 -52.01 47.68
CA GLN A 21 -0.06 -52.68 46.73
C GLN A 21 0.02 -54.21 47.06
N VAL A 22 0.14 -55.06 46.02
CA VAL A 22 1.06 -56.25 45.97
C VAL A 22 0.76 -57.59 46.73
N HIS A 23 1.08 -58.69 46.03
CA HIS A 23 1.37 -60.10 46.48
C HIS A 23 0.22 -61.06 46.92
N PRO A 24 0.41 -62.41 46.84
CA PRO A 24 1.18 -63.17 45.83
C PRO A 24 0.57 -64.52 45.36
N ALA A 25 1.25 -65.08 44.34
CA ALA A 25 1.18 -66.39 43.68
C ALA A 25 0.72 -67.67 44.43
N ALA A 26 0.23 -68.63 43.63
CA ALA A 26 0.20 -70.07 43.92
C ALA A 26 0.76 -70.89 42.72
N LYS A 27 1.29 -72.11 42.97
CA LYS A 27 1.88 -73.02 41.96
C LYS A 27 1.13 -74.35 41.92
N LEU A 28 0.98 -74.96 40.73
CA LEU A 28 0.81 -76.41 40.46
C LEU A 28 1.31 -76.66 39.02
N THR A 29 2.46 -77.34 38.81
CA THR A 29 2.67 -78.79 38.56
C THR A 29 2.32 -79.29 37.14
N SER A 30 3.17 -80.16 36.60
CA SER A 30 3.22 -80.72 35.23
C SER A 30 2.92 -82.25 35.24
N PRO A 31 3.16 -83.07 34.19
CA PRO A 31 3.58 -82.86 32.78
C PRO A 31 2.75 -83.68 31.74
N GLN A 32 3.29 -83.88 30.51
CA GLN A 32 2.89 -84.84 29.45
C GLN A 32 1.63 -84.49 28.59
N ALA A 33 1.52 -84.86 27.30
CA ALA A 33 2.54 -85.22 26.28
C ALA A 33 1.97 -85.22 24.82
N CYS A 34 2.87 -85.03 23.85
CA CYS A 34 2.86 -85.51 22.45
C CYS A 34 1.87 -84.99 21.36
N CYS A 35 2.42 -85.01 20.13
CA CYS A 35 1.78 -85.10 18.79
C CYS A 35 1.13 -83.88 18.08
N GLN A 36 1.55 -83.72 16.81
CA GLN A 36 0.91 -83.00 15.66
C GLN A 36 0.76 -81.46 15.83
N SER A 37 1.12 -80.61 14.87
CA SER A 37 0.99 -80.72 13.40
C SER A 37 2.04 -79.91 12.61
N MET A 38 2.21 -80.21 11.32
CA MET A 38 2.80 -79.28 10.34
C MET A 38 1.76 -78.26 9.88
N ALA A 39 2.08 -76.95 9.87
CA ALA A 39 1.59 -75.95 8.91
C ALA A 39 2.22 -74.56 9.16
N ILE A 40 2.07 -73.64 8.17
CA ILE A 40 2.28 -72.18 8.25
C ILE A 40 3.72 -71.70 8.58
N ILE A 41 4.60 -71.75 7.57
CA ILE A 41 5.70 -70.77 7.41
C ILE A 41 5.38 -69.93 6.17
N ALA A 42 4.36 -69.05 6.26
CA ALA A 42 3.88 -68.25 5.13
C ALA A 42 3.03 -67.02 5.53
N ALA A 43 3.52 -66.14 6.41
CA ALA A 43 2.87 -64.83 6.69
C ALA A 43 3.79 -63.82 7.42
N LEU A 44 5.02 -63.59 6.96
CA LEU A 44 5.89 -62.52 7.50
C LEU A 44 6.60 -61.69 6.41
N ALA A 45 5.94 -61.57 5.25
CA ALA A 45 6.17 -60.44 4.37
C ALA A 45 5.49 -59.21 4.98
N THR A 46 6.14 -58.57 5.95
CA THR A 46 5.73 -57.25 6.42
C THR A 46 5.80 -56.30 5.24
N CYS A 47 4.65 -55.76 4.82
CA CYS A 47 4.60 -54.69 3.84
C CYS A 47 5.34 -53.47 4.39
N TYR A 48 6.59 -53.31 3.99
CA TYR A 48 7.24 -52.01 3.93
C TYR A 48 6.52 -51.17 2.87
N ALA A 49 5.32 -50.69 3.22
CA ALA A 49 4.77 -49.52 2.57
C ALA A 49 5.82 -48.41 2.76
N PRO A 50 6.35 -47.80 1.69
CA PRO A 50 7.23 -46.66 1.84
C PRO A 50 6.41 -45.56 2.50
N PHE A 51 6.76 -45.21 3.74
CA PHE A 51 6.33 -43.92 4.29
C PHE A 51 6.92 -42.85 3.38
N ALA A 52 6.07 -42.21 2.58
CA ALA A 52 6.46 -41.07 1.78
C ALA A 52 6.88 -39.96 2.75
N GLN A 53 8.18 -39.77 2.92
CA GLN A 53 8.71 -38.61 3.63
C GLN A 53 8.37 -37.38 2.79
N ALA A 54 7.63 -36.44 3.38
CA ALA A 54 7.38 -35.14 2.77
C ALA A 54 8.71 -34.47 2.42
N GLN A 55 8.79 -33.88 1.23
CA GLN A 55 10.06 -33.36 0.72
C GLN A 55 10.19 -31.87 1.06
N THR A 56 10.82 -31.59 2.21
CA THR A 56 11.14 -30.21 2.59
C THR A 56 12.26 -29.63 1.73
N LEU A 57 11.98 -28.52 1.05
CA LEU A 57 12.94 -27.65 0.40
C LEU A 57 13.24 -26.44 1.30
N GLN A 58 14.46 -25.91 1.21
CA GLN A 58 14.85 -24.66 1.88
C GLN A 58 15.36 -23.65 0.86
N LEU A 59 14.82 -22.43 0.92
CA LEU A 59 15.38 -21.24 0.27
C LEU A 59 15.99 -20.33 1.35
N SER A 60 17.01 -19.55 0.99
CA SER A 60 17.61 -18.57 1.90
C SER A 60 17.99 -17.31 1.12
N SER A 61 17.73 -16.16 1.74
CA SER A 61 18.17 -14.83 1.32
C SER A 61 19.69 -14.75 1.05
N PRO A 62 20.17 -13.80 0.23
CA PRO A 62 21.60 -13.58 -0.01
C PRO A 62 22.47 -13.40 1.24
N ASP A 63 21.94 -12.86 2.34
CA ASP A 63 22.61 -12.75 3.65
C ASP A 63 22.30 -13.91 4.63
N ALA A 64 21.45 -14.85 4.20
CA ALA A 64 20.93 -15.99 4.96
C ALA A 64 20.17 -15.65 6.26
N HIS A 65 19.78 -14.39 6.50
CA HIS A 65 18.95 -14.02 7.64
C HIS A 65 17.50 -14.48 7.47
N ILE A 66 16.90 -14.24 6.31
CA ILE A 66 15.56 -14.75 5.95
C ILE A 66 15.69 -16.14 5.32
N LYS A 67 14.90 -17.11 5.81
CA LYS A 67 14.84 -18.48 5.26
C LYS A 67 13.39 -18.92 5.10
N VAL A 68 13.10 -19.55 3.96
CA VAL A 68 11.80 -20.17 3.67
C VAL A 68 11.98 -21.68 3.67
N LEU A 69 11.08 -22.39 4.36
CA LEU A 69 10.87 -23.82 4.18
C LEU A 69 9.60 -24.02 3.36
N LEU A 70 9.62 -24.96 2.41
CA LEU A 70 8.50 -25.33 1.55
C LEU A 70 8.37 -26.85 1.54
N ALA A 71 7.21 -27.40 1.86
CA ALA A 71 6.98 -28.85 1.95
C ALA A 71 5.55 -29.23 1.54
N ASP A 72 5.31 -30.54 1.41
CA ASP A 72 4.07 -31.13 0.89
C ASP A 72 3.38 -32.10 1.88
N ASP A 73 3.58 -31.92 3.18
CA ASP A 73 3.00 -32.74 4.26
C ASP A 73 1.55 -33.17 4.01
N ASN A 74 1.31 -34.48 3.97
CA ASN A 74 0.02 -35.10 3.66
C ASN A 74 -0.57 -34.65 2.30
N ALA A 75 0.31 -34.49 1.31
CA ALA A 75 0.02 -34.03 -0.06
C ALA A 75 -0.66 -32.65 -0.11
N LYS A 76 -0.17 -31.71 0.71
CA LYS A 76 -0.66 -30.33 0.81
C LYS A 76 0.51 -29.33 0.87
N PRO A 77 0.73 -28.54 -0.20
CA PRO A 77 1.78 -27.52 -0.23
C PRO A 77 1.60 -26.48 0.88
N HIS A 78 2.66 -26.23 1.64
CA HIS A 78 2.71 -25.24 2.69
C HIS A 78 4.12 -24.69 2.87
N TYR A 79 4.24 -23.49 3.43
CA TYR A 79 5.52 -22.83 3.67
C TYR A 79 5.64 -22.30 5.11
N GLN A 80 6.88 -22.09 5.56
CA GLN A 80 7.22 -21.42 6.82
C GLN A 80 8.33 -20.40 6.56
N VAL A 81 8.32 -19.25 7.24
CA VAL A 81 9.35 -18.21 7.10
C VAL A 81 9.99 -17.89 8.45
N SER A 82 11.31 -17.91 8.50
CA SER A 82 12.09 -17.50 9.66
C SER A 82 13.04 -16.35 9.34
N PHE A 83 13.32 -15.52 10.34
CA PHE A 83 14.26 -14.40 10.30
C PHE A 83 15.25 -14.53 11.45
N ARG A 84 16.56 -14.51 11.13
CA ARG A 84 17.67 -14.70 12.08
C ARG A 84 17.54 -15.93 13.00
N GLY A 85 16.83 -16.97 12.53
CA GLY A 85 16.58 -18.22 13.26
C GLY A 85 15.27 -18.27 14.04
N GLU A 86 14.45 -17.21 14.01
CA GLU A 86 13.15 -17.17 14.66
C GLU A 86 12.01 -17.28 13.63
N THR A 87 11.03 -18.15 13.84
CA THR A 87 9.84 -18.24 12.97
C THR A 87 9.00 -16.97 13.08
N VAL A 88 8.74 -16.34 11.93
CA VAL A 88 7.93 -15.12 11.79
C VAL A 88 6.56 -15.47 11.21
N ILE A 89 6.54 -16.36 10.22
CA ILE A 89 5.34 -16.94 9.61
C ILE A 89 5.43 -18.44 9.82
N ASP A 90 4.50 -19.02 10.58
CA ASP A 90 4.43 -20.46 10.81
C ASP A 90 3.88 -21.21 9.58
N SER A 91 3.84 -22.55 9.65
CA SER A 91 3.31 -23.43 8.60
C SER A 91 1.98 -22.91 8.04
N SER A 92 2.03 -22.45 6.79
CA SER A 92 0.99 -21.70 6.11
C SER A 92 0.65 -22.35 4.78
N ARG A 93 -0.63 -22.67 4.56
CA ARG A 93 -1.10 -23.36 3.36
C ARG A 93 -0.89 -22.53 2.09
N LEU A 94 -0.74 -23.24 0.98
CA LEU A 94 -0.73 -22.71 -0.39
C LEU A 94 -1.73 -23.51 -1.25
N GLY A 95 -2.36 -22.85 -2.22
CA GLY A 95 -3.25 -23.48 -3.20
C GLY A 95 -4.32 -22.54 -3.77
N LEU A 96 -5.08 -23.05 -4.75
CA LEU A 96 -6.15 -22.34 -5.45
C LEU A 96 -7.38 -23.25 -5.59
N VAL A 97 -8.59 -22.71 -5.47
CA VAL A 97 -9.84 -23.43 -5.71
C VAL A 97 -10.55 -22.85 -6.93
N PHE A 98 -10.96 -23.72 -7.85
CA PHE A 98 -11.66 -23.38 -9.08
C PHE A 98 -13.04 -24.03 -9.11
N LYS A 99 -14.02 -23.32 -9.67
CA LYS A 99 -15.36 -23.86 -9.94
C LYS A 99 -15.35 -25.05 -10.89
N GLN A 100 -14.41 -25.07 -11.85
CA GLN A 100 -14.27 -26.10 -12.87
C GLN A 100 -13.45 -27.32 -12.40
N LEU A 101 -12.44 -27.12 -11.54
CA LEU A 101 -11.42 -28.14 -11.22
C LEU A 101 -11.45 -28.65 -9.78
N GLY A 102 -12.12 -27.96 -8.86
CA GLY A 102 -11.91 -28.16 -7.43
C GLY A 102 -10.60 -27.52 -6.95
N GLU A 103 -9.88 -28.15 -6.02
CA GLU A 103 -8.68 -27.58 -5.40
C GLU A 103 -7.38 -28.03 -6.09
N LEU A 104 -6.56 -27.07 -6.55
CA LEU A 104 -5.14 -27.27 -6.80
C LEU A 104 -4.38 -26.94 -5.51
N GLY A 105 -4.05 -27.97 -4.73
CA GLY A 105 -3.48 -27.82 -3.38
C GLY A 105 -3.76 -28.99 -2.41
N GLN A 106 -4.68 -29.89 -2.76
CA GLN A 106 -4.92 -31.14 -2.04
C GLN A 106 -4.61 -32.34 -2.94
N ASP A 107 -3.96 -33.34 -2.36
CA ASP A 107 -3.50 -34.55 -3.05
C ASP A 107 -2.41 -34.23 -4.11
N PHE A 108 -1.70 -33.11 -3.89
CA PHE A 108 -0.56 -32.63 -4.68
C PHE A 108 0.74 -32.83 -3.89
N THR A 109 1.68 -33.57 -4.47
CA THR A 109 3.04 -33.76 -3.94
C THR A 109 4.08 -33.02 -4.78
N LEU A 110 5.26 -32.78 -4.21
CA LEU A 110 6.37 -32.15 -4.91
C LEU A 110 6.91 -33.10 -6.00
N LEU A 111 6.83 -32.68 -7.27
CA LEU A 111 7.28 -33.45 -8.43
C LEU A 111 8.72 -33.09 -8.82
N SER A 112 9.05 -31.80 -8.82
CA SER A 112 10.37 -31.29 -9.19
C SER A 112 10.59 -29.87 -8.65
N HIS A 113 11.85 -29.44 -8.59
CA HIS A 113 12.18 -28.06 -8.26
C HIS A 113 13.46 -27.61 -8.95
N SER A 114 13.68 -26.30 -9.01
CA SER A 114 14.94 -25.68 -9.42
C SER A 114 15.23 -24.44 -8.55
N THR A 115 16.50 -24.14 -8.34
CA THR A 115 16.95 -22.94 -7.63
C THR A 115 17.86 -22.09 -8.50
N SER A 116 17.89 -20.79 -8.23
CA SER A 116 18.78 -19.84 -8.90
C SER A 116 19.11 -18.66 -7.99
N HIS A 117 20.10 -17.86 -8.37
CA HIS A 117 20.41 -16.59 -7.75
C HIS A 117 20.38 -15.49 -8.80
N HIS A 118 19.96 -14.30 -8.38
CA HIS A 118 19.97 -13.09 -9.20
C HIS A 118 20.69 -11.97 -8.43
N ASP A 119 21.45 -11.18 -9.17
CA ASP A 119 22.27 -10.10 -8.66
C ASP A 119 22.43 -9.07 -9.79
N SER A 120 21.56 -8.06 -9.81
CA SER A 120 21.60 -7.02 -10.84
C SER A 120 21.17 -5.66 -10.29
N GLN A 121 21.32 -4.62 -11.12
CA GLN A 121 20.86 -3.27 -10.85
C GLN A 121 20.06 -2.76 -12.04
N TRP A 122 19.05 -1.93 -11.77
CA TRP A 122 18.29 -1.23 -12.79
C TRP A 122 18.01 0.22 -12.34
N GLN A 123 17.74 1.10 -13.29
CA GLN A 123 17.51 2.52 -13.02
C GLN A 123 16.04 2.91 -13.13
N GLN A 124 15.57 3.74 -12.22
CA GLN A 124 14.24 4.36 -12.29
C GLN A 124 14.28 5.64 -13.15
N PRO A 125 13.31 5.85 -14.07
CA PRO A 125 13.22 7.10 -14.82
C PRO A 125 12.97 8.30 -13.88
N TRP A 126 12.13 8.07 -12.87
CA TRP A 126 11.85 8.93 -11.72
C TRP A 126 11.62 8.03 -10.50
N GLY A 127 11.97 8.46 -9.29
CA GLY A 127 11.93 7.57 -8.13
C GLY A 127 12.21 8.23 -6.78
N GLU A 128 12.06 7.43 -5.73
CA GLU A 128 12.66 7.66 -4.42
C GLU A 128 14.18 7.37 -4.43
N ARG A 129 14.66 6.62 -5.42
CA ARG A 129 16.08 6.35 -5.69
C ARG A 129 16.30 6.13 -7.19
N GLU A 130 17.46 6.53 -7.68
CA GLU A 130 17.82 6.47 -9.10
C GLU A 130 18.22 5.06 -9.55
N THR A 131 18.98 4.34 -8.72
CA THR A 131 19.38 2.95 -8.93
C THR A 131 18.71 2.06 -7.88
N VAL A 132 18.24 0.89 -8.31
CA VAL A 132 17.64 -0.15 -7.46
C VAL A 132 18.44 -1.44 -7.60
N ASP A 133 18.78 -2.06 -6.46
CA ASP A 133 19.40 -3.39 -6.40
C ASP A 133 18.32 -4.48 -6.50
N ASP A 134 18.43 -5.38 -7.49
CA ASP A 134 17.55 -6.54 -7.66
C ASP A 134 18.38 -7.81 -7.35
N LYS A 135 18.46 -8.15 -6.05
CA LYS A 135 19.33 -9.21 -5.52
C LYS A 135 18.54 -10.23 -4.68
N TYR A 136 18.39 -11.45 -5.18
CA TYR A 136 17.60 -12.50 -4.54
C TYR A 136 18.13 -13.91 -4.81
N SER A 137 17.79 -14.84 -3.92
CA SER A 137 17.77 -16.28 -4.24
C SER A 137 16.34 -16.66 -4.66
N ALA A 138 16.18 -17.57 -5.61
CA ALA A 138 14.87 -18.05 -6.05
C ALA A 138 14.73 -19.57 -5.99
N LEU A 139 13.50 -20.03 -5.77
CA LEU A 139 13.06 -21.41 -5.79
C LEU A 139 11.81 -21.51 -6.65
N SER A 140 11.84 -22.34 -7.68
CA SER A 140 10.68 -22.76 -8.48
C SER A 140 10.38 -24.21 -8.12
N ALA A 141 9.16 -24.50 -7.68
CA ALA A 141 8.75 -25.83 -7.20
C ALA A 141 7.44 -26.26 -7.88
N THR A 142 7.49 -27.37 -8.64
CA THR A 142 6.35 -27.96 -9.34
C THR A 142 5.70 -29.02 -8.47
N PHE A 143 4.41 -28.86 -8.19
CA PHE A 143 3.58 -29.83 -7.50
C PHE A 143 2.65 -30.53 -8.50
N SER A 144 2.33 -31.81 -8.27
CA SER A 144 1.41 -32.57 -9.11
C SER A 144 0.60 -33.61 -8.33
N ASN A 145 -0.60 -33.93 -8.83
CA ASN A 145 -1.42 -35.07 -8.41
C ASN A 145 -1.42 -36.22 -9.46
N GLY A 146 -0.49 -36.19 -10.41
CA GLY A 146 -0.38 -37.15 -11.52
C GLY A 146 -1.28 -36.83 -12.73
N THR A 147 -2.33 -36.01 -12.58
CA THR A 147 -3.20 -35.57 -13.69
C THR A 147 -2.99 -34.10 -14.04
N LEU A 148 -2.83 -33.27 -13.00
CA LEU A 148 -2.61 -31.83 -13.09
C LEU A 148 -1.33 -31.45 -12.35
N SER A 149 -0.82 -30.27 -12.67
CA SER A 149 0.39 -29.68 -12.11
C SER A 149 0.26 -28.16 -12.00
N PHE A 150 0.93 -27.59 -11.00
CA PHE A 150 1.16 -26.16 -10.89
C PHE A 150 2.51 -25.89 -10.23
N GLU A 151 3.06 -24.71 -10.47
CA GLU A 151 4.35 -24.27 -9.94
C GLU A 151 4.13 -23.17 -8.90
N ILE A 152 4.93 -23.17 -7.85
CA ILE A 152 5.07 -22.05 -6.91
C ILE A 152 6.48 -21.49 -7.06
N GLU A 153 6.56 -20.20 -7.43
CA GLU A 153 7.82 -19.45 -7.55
C GLU A 153 8.00 -18.58 -6.30
N PHE A 154 9.10 -18.78 -5.58
CA PHE A 154 9.57 -17.95 -4.46
C PHE A 154 10.80 -17.15 -4.88
N LYS A 155 10.89 -15.90 -4.43
CA LYS A 155 12.11 -15.09 -4.36
C LYS A 155 12.34 -14.65 -2.91
N ALA A 156 13.58 -14.80 -2.43
CA ALA A 156 14.02 -14.35 -1.11
C ALA A 156 15.12 -13.29 -1.25
N PHE A 157 14.81 -12.09 -0.79
CA PHE A 157 15.70 -10.94 -0.69
C PHE A 157 16.18 -10.81 0.78
N ASN A 158 17.06 -9.85 1.09
CA ASN A 158 17.51 -9.63 2.48
C ASN A 158 16.45 -8.91 3.35
N ASP A 159 15.49 -8.25 2.71
CA ASP A 159 14.45 -7.39 3.30
C ASP A 159 13.03 -8.00 3.24
N GLY A 160 12.87 -9.16 2.60
CA GLY A 160 11.60 -9.87 2.52
C GLY A 160 11.57 -11.04 1.54
N ILE A 161 10.39 -11.59 1.33
CA ILE A 161 10.10 -12.59 0.29
C ILE A 161 8.94 -12.18 -0.61
N GLY A 162 8.93 -12.69 -1.83
CA GLY A 162 7.76 -12.73 -2.70
C GLY A 162 7.48 -14.16 -3.16
N PHE A 163 6.21 -14.58 -3.21
CA PHE A 163 5.81 -15.86 -3.82
C PHE A 163 4.60 -15.72 -4.75
N ARG A 164 4.48 -16.58 -5.76
CA ARG A 164 3.30 -16.64 -6.65
C ARG A 164 3.05 -18.03 -7.24
N TYR A 165 1.83 -18.27 -7.68
CA TYR A 165 1.46 -19.49 -8.40
C TYR A 165 1.54 -19.28 -9.91
N ARG A 166 1.95 -20.32 -10.64
CA ARG A 166 1.88 -20.42 -12.10
C ARG A 166 1.10 -21.69 -12.44
N VAL A 167 0.03 -21.58 -13.22
CA VAL A 167 -0.79 -22.72 -13.65
C VAL A 167 -0.59 -22.90 -15.16
N PRO A 168 0.31 -23.81 -15.59
CA PRO A 168 0.69 -23.92 -16.99
C PRO A 168 -0.42 -24.48 -17.87
N LYS A 169 -0.32 -24.24 -19.18
CA LYS A 169 -1.05 -25.02 -20.19
C LYS A 169 -0.51 -26.44 -20.18
N GLN A 170 -1.39 -27.41 -20.08
CA GLN A 170 -1.07 -28.83 -19.86
C GLN A 170 -2.23 -29.71 -20.34
N SER A 171 -1.96 -30.97 -20.63
CA SER A 171 -2.93 -31.91 -21.25
C SER A 171 -4.24 -32.05 -20.49
N GLY A 172 -4.20 -32.06 -19.15
CA GLY A 172 -5.40 -32.09 -18.30
C GLY A 172 -6.29 -30.83 -18.36
N LEU A 173 -5.90 -29.79 -19.12
CA LEU A 173 -6.62 -28.52 -19.27
C LEU A 173 -6.84 -28.09 -20.74
N GLU A 174 -6.55 -28.93 -21.74
CA GLU A 174 -6.60 -28.53 -23.16
C GLU A 174 -8.00 -28.09 -23.63
N GLU A 175 -9.06 -28.75 -23.15
CA GLU A 175 -10.46 -28.41 -23.44
C GLU A 175 -11.03 -27.28 -22.53
N VAL A 176 -10.22 -26.75 -21.59
CA VAL A 176 -10.69 -25.80 -20.57
C VAL A 176 -10.36 -24.36 -20.98
N THR A 177 -11.31 -23.69 -21.63
CA THR A 177 -11.14 -22.30 -22.09
C THR A 177 -11.24 -21.25 -20.99
N GLN A 178 -11.91 -21.54 -19.87
CA GLN A 178 -12.11 -20.63 -18.75
C GLN A 178 -11.94 -21.33 -17.39
N LEU A 179 -11.27 -20.65 -16.47
CA LEU A 179 -11.05 -21.03 -15.08
C LEU A 179 -11.58 -19.93 -14.16
N ASP A 180 -12.60 -20.24 -13.37
CA ASP A 180 -13.18 -19.35 -12.35
C ASP A 180 -12.58 -19.70 -10.99
N ILE A 181 -11.67 -18.86 -10.48
CA ILE A 181 -11.15 -18.98 -9.10
C ILE A 181 -12.27 -18.57 -8.13
N THR A 182 -12.59 -19.47 -7.21
CA THR A 182 -13.58 -19.29 -6.14
C THR A 182 -12.95 -19.21 -4.76
N ASN A 183 -11.65 -19.53 -4.63
CA ASN A 183 -10.88 -19.32 -3.41
C ASN A 183 -9.38 -19.26 -3.69
N GLU A 184 -8.64 -18.43 -2.96
CA GLU A 184 -7.19 -18.56 -2.83
C GLU A 184 -6.86 -19.05 -1.42
N LEU A 185 -5.96 -20.02 -1.31
CA LEU A 185 -5.65 -20.73 -0.07
C LEU A 185 -4.33 -20.30 0.57
N SER A 186 -3.72 -19.22 0.05
CA SER A 186 -2.54 -18.58 0.63
C SER A 186 -2.81 -18.12 2.07
N GLU A 187 -1.97 -18.57 2.99
CA GLU A 187 -2.02 -18.20 4.40
C GLU A 187 -0.73 -17.48 4.84
N PHE A 188 -0.83 -16.75 5.94
CA PHE A 188 0.26 -16.02 6.60
C PHE A 188 0.06 -16.18 8.12
N ASN A 189 0.36 -17.36 8.65
CA ASN A 189 0.04 -17.73 10.03
C ASN A 189 1.05 -17.11 11.01
N VAL A 190 0.64 -16.07 11.76
CA VAL A 190 1.50 -15.30 12.67
C VAL A 190 1.50 -15.92 14.07
N ILE A 191 2.70 -16.25 14.57
CA ILE A 191 2.88 -16.78 15.94
C ILE A 191 2.66 -15.66 16.98
N ASP A 192 1.97 -16.00 18.07
CA ASP A 192 1.70 -15.14 19.22
C ASP A 192 1.00 -13.80 18.85
N ALA A 193 0.04 -13.89 17.93
CA ALA A 193 -0.76 -12.78 17.42
C ALA A 193 -1.41 -11.88 18.49
N LYS A 194 -1.64 -12.41 19.70
CA LYS A 194 -2.19 -11.66 20.84
C LYS A 194 -1.21 -10.63 21.41
N HIS A 195 0.10 -10.86 21.27
CA HIS A 195 1.16 -9.93 21.71
C HIS A 195 1.86 -9.23 20.53
N ALA A 196 1.51 -9.56 19.29
CA ALA A 196 1.87 -8.76 18.12
C ALA A 196 0.97 -7.51 18.02
N LYS A 197 1.56 -6.33 17.77
CA LYS A 197 0.87 -5.04 17.55
C LYS A 197 0.68 -4.83 16.04
N ALA A 198 -0.53 -4.53 15.60
CA ALA A 198 -0.87 -4.32 14.19
C ALA A 198 -1.45 -2.91 13.94
N TRP A 199 -1.14 -2.33 12.78
CA TRP A 199 -1.65 -1.04 12.31
C TRP A 199 -2.40 -1.24 10.98
N TRP A 200 -3.72 -1.13 11.00
CA TRP A 200 -4.55 -1.64 9.89
C TRP A 200 -5.82 -0.83 9.61
N ILE A 201 -6.22 -0.81 8.34
CA ILE A 201 -7.52 -0.29 7.88
C ILE A 201 -8.43 -1.48 7.50
N PRO A 202 -9.75 -1.40 7.77
CA PRO A 202 -10.68 -2.49 7.50
C PRO A 202 -10.77 -2.81 6.01
N GLY A 203 -10.78 -4.10 5.69
CA GLY A 203 -11.05 -4.60 4.34
C GLY A 203 -12.55 -4.60 4.04
N ARG A 204 -12.92 -4.36 2.77
CA ARG A 204 -14.32 -4.37 2.29
C ARG A 204 -15.24 -3.34 2.98
N GLY A 205 -14.66 -2.25 3.50
CA GLY A 205 -15.41 -1.13 4.05
C GLY A 205 -16.14 -0.29 2.99
N TRP A 206 -17.15 0.47 3.40
CA TRP A 206 -17.87 1.40 2.52
C TRP A 206 -16.95 2.51 1.99
N ASN A 207 -15.95 2.95 2.75
CA ASN A 207 -15.06 4.05 2.37
C ASN A 207 -13.74 3.57 1.76
N ARG A 208 -13.75 2.46 1.01
CA ARG A 208 -12.61 1.96 0.22
C ARG A 208 -11.36 1.79 1.12
N TYR A 209 -10.25 2.47 0.79
CA TYR A 209 -9.02 2.52 1.59
C TYR A 209 -8.97 3.70 2.56
N GLU A 210 -9.95 4.61 2.52
CA GLU A 210 -9.93 5.89 3.23
C GLU A 210 -10.49 5.77 4.67
N TYR A 211 -9.84 4.92 5.45
CA TYR A 211 -10.04 4.83 6.89
C TYR A 211 -8.85 5.40 7.66
N LEU A 212 -9.07 5.78 8.92
CA LEU A 212 -7.97 5.94 9.87
C LEU A 212 -7.46 4.55 10.25
N TYR A 213 -6.16 4.44 10.48
CA TYR A 213 -5.54 3.19 10.89
C TYR A 213 -5.91 2.85 12.34
N ASN A 214 -6.30 1.60 12.57
CA ASN A 214 -6.54 1.04 13.89
C ASN A 214 -5.24 0.48 14.43
N THR A 215 -4.90 0.81 15.68
CA THR A 215 -3.74 0.29 16.40
C THR A 215 -4.22 -0.74 17.43
N THR A 216 -4.06 -2.03 17.15
CA THR A 216 -4.59 -3.13 18.00
C THR A 216 -3.55 -4.24 18.21
N SER A 217 -3.88 -5.26 19.04
CA SER A 217 -3.24 -6.57 18.90
C SER A 217 -3.69 -7.24 17.59
N LEU A 218 -2.86 -8.13 17.03
CA LEU A 218 -3.15 -8.78 15.74
C LEU A 218 -4.35 -9.74 15.84
N ASP A 219 -4.59 -10.35 16.99
CA ASP A 219 -5.78 -11.17 17.29
C ASP A 219 -7.11 -10.39 17.38
N LYS A 220 -7.11 -9.09 17.02
CA LYS A 220 -8.30 -8.22 16.96
C LYS A 220 -8.54 -7.65 15.55
N VAL A 221 -7.75 -8.06 14.57
CA VAL A 221 -7.95 -7.77 13.15
C VAL A 221 -8.99 -8.76 12.62
N ASP A 222 -10.17 -8.27 12.22
CA ASP A 222 -11.18 -9.10 11.55
C ASP A 222 -10.78 -9.30 10.08
N ARG A 223 -10.82 -8.22 9.30
CA ARG A 223 -10.41 -8.20 7.89
C ARG A 223 -9.70 -6.91 7.56
N ALA A 224 -8.54 -6.98 6.90
CA ALA A 224 -7.67 -5.83 6.64
C ALA A 224 -7.23 -5.71 5.16
N HIS A 225 -7.18 -4.48 4.66
CA HIS A 225 -6.46 -4.19 3.41
C HIS A 225 -4.93 -4.17 3.64
N THR A 226 -4.17 -4.35 2.55
CA THR A 226 -2.69 -4.34 2.56
C THR A 226 -2.15 -3.04 1.94
N PRO A 227 -0.94 -2.53 2.28
CA PRO A 227 0.07 -3.17 3.14
C PRO A 227 -0.37 -3.29 4.59
N PHE A 228 -0.34 -4.52 5.11
CA PHE A 228 -0.77 -4.85 6.46
C PHE A 228 0.46 -5.01 7.33
N THR A 229 0.72 -4.02 8.17
CA THR A 229 1.95 -3.92 8.95
C THR A 229 1.73 -4.27 10.40
N PHE A 230 2.61 -5.10 10.94
CA PHE A 230 2.60 -5.50 12.35
C PHE A 230 4.02 -5.68 12.90
N LYS A 231 4.12 -5.64 14.22
CA LYS A 231 5.32 -5.86 15.00
C LYS A 231 5.09 -7.09 15.87
N THR A 232 5.91 -8.13 15.70
CA THR A 232 5.77 -9.37 16.47
C THR A 232 6.05 -9.12 17.95
N ALA A 233 5.65 -10.07 18.81
CA ALA A 233 5.93 -10.02 20.26
C ALA A 233 7.43 -9.87 20.60
N LYS A 234 8.33 -10.19 19.66
CA LYS A 234 9.79 -10.06 19.78
C LYS A 234 10.38 -8.78 19.18
N GLY A 235 9.54 -7.92 18.59
CA GLY A 235 9.93 -6.62 18.03
C GLY A 235 10.28 -6.63 16.54
N THR A 236 10.26 -7.79 15.86
CA THR A 236 10.43 -7.87 14.40
C THR A 236 9.26 -7.18 13.71
N HIS A 237 9.54 -6.30 12.77
CA HIS A 237 8.54 -5.61 11.96
C HIS A 237 8.29 -6.41 10.68
N VAL A 238 7.02 -6.53 10.30
CA VAL A 238 6.56 -7.32 9.16
C VAL A 238 5.49 -6.53 8.42
N SER A 239 5.51 -6.59 7.09
CA SER A 239 4.40 -6.08 6.25
C SER A 239 4.01 -7.12 5.21
N ILE A 240 2.72 -7.46 5.17
CA ILE A 240 2.15 -8.37 4.17
C ILE A 240 1.44 -7.54 3.09
N HIS A 241 1.78 -7.80 1.83
CA HIS A 241 1.25 -7.07 0.67
C HIS A 241 1.25 -7.94 -0.60
N GLU A 242 1.09 -7.33 -1.78
CA GLU A 242 1.21 -8.00 -3.06
C GLU A 242 1.90 -7.10 -4.11
N ALA A 243 2.49 -7.70 -5.14
CA ALA A 243 3.19 -6.97 -6.20
C ALA A 243 2.76 -7.49 -7.60
N ALA A 244 2.74 -6.57 -8.58
CA ALA A 244 2.31 -6.81 -9.96
C ALA A 244 0.86 -7.34 -10.08
N LEU A 245 -0.11 -6.61 -9.50
CA LEU A 245 -1.53 -6.94 -9.60
C LEU A 245 -2.08 -6.60 -11.00
N ILE A 246 -2.05 -7.60 -11.89
CA ILE A 246 -2.52 -7.52 -13.30
C ILE A 246 -3.50 -8.69 -13.53
N ASP A 247 -4.65 -8.41 -14.15
CA ASP A 247 -5.69 -9.40 -14.52
C ASP A 247 -6.05 -10.42 -13.42
N TYR A 248 -6.10 -9.92 -12.19
CA TYR A 248 -6.40 -10.69 -10.99
C TYR A 248 -7.12 -9.78 -9.98
N ALA A 249 -7.80 -10.35 -8.99
CA ALA A 249 -8.46 -9.59 -7.94
C ALA A 249 -7.50 -9.25 -6.79
N ALA A 250 -7.67 -8.08 -6.16
CA ALA A 250 -6.84 -7.70 -5.04
C ALA A 250 -7.00 -8.63 -3.83
N MET A 251 -5.90 -8.90 -3.15
CA MET A 251 -5.87 -9.60 -1.88
C MET A 251 -6.27 -8.66 -0.72
N VAL A 252 -7.32 -9.04 -0.02
CA VAL A 252 -7.61 -8.64 1.37
C VAL A 252 -7.08 -9.73 2.29
N LEU A 253 -6.73 -9.40 3.54
CA LEU A 253 -6.39 -10.40 4.56
C LEU A 253 -7.58 -10.62 5.49
N ASP A 254 -8.08 -11.85 5.52
CA ASP A 254 -9.19 -12.30 6.37
C ASP A 254 -8.63 -13.13 7.53
N GLN A 255 -8.94 -12.77 8.77
CA GLN A 255 -8.47 -13.51 9.94
C GLN A 255 -9.40 -14.69 10.26
N GLY A 256 -8.84 -15.89 10.28
CA GLY A 256 -9.53 -17.10 10.73
C GLY A 256 -9.47 -17.25 12.25
N ARG A 257 -8.71 -18.26 12.70
CA ARG A 257 -8.37 -18.40 14.13
C ARG A 257 -7.18 -17.49 14.46
N ASP A 258 -6.95 -17.23 15.74
CA ASP A 258 -5.88 -16.37 16.28
C ASP A 258 -4.57 -16.43 15.46
N GLY A 259 -4.23 -15.33 14.78
CA GLY A 259 -3.01 -15.20 13.97
C GLY A 259 -3.03 -15.80 12.56
N LYS A 260 -4.04 -16.61 12.20
CA LYS A 260 -4.20 -17.16 10.86
C LYS A 260 -4.82 -16.14 9.91
N LEU A 261 -3.97 -15.38 9.23
CA LEU A 261 -4.37 -14.49 8.14
C LEU A 261 -4.43 -15.28 6.82
N LYS A 262 -5.52 -15.15 6.07
CA LYS A 262 -5.73 -15.83 4.78
C LYS A 262 -6.04 -14.81 3.68
N ALA A 263 -5.61 -15.09 2.44
CA ALA A 263 -6.06 -14.34 1.28
C ALA A 263 -7.59 -14.43 1.07
N ASP A 264 -8.25 -13.28 1.02
CA ASP A 264 -9.64 -13.06 0.59
C ASP A 264 -9.61 -12.15 -0.64
N LEU A 265 -9.78 -12.73 -1.83
CA LEU A 265 -9.71 -11.98 -3.08
C LEU A 265 -11.03 -11.25 -3.34
N THR A 266 -10.95 -10.00 -3.76
CA THR A 266 -12.15 -9.17 -3.97
C THR A 266 -13.00 -9.64 -5.16
N PRO A 267 -14.29 -10.00 -4.95
CA PRO A 267 -15.10 -10.68 -5.95
C PRO A 267 -15.65 -9.76 -7.04
N TRP A 268 -15.98 -10.36 -8.18
CA TRP A 268 -16.95 -9.83 -9.15
C TRP A 268 -18.37 -9.84 -8.57
N SER A 269 -19.28 -9.06 -9.18
CA SER A 269 -20.71 -9.01 -8.83
C SER A 269 -21.47 -10.35 -8.90
N ASP A 270 -20.89 -11.38 -9.54
CA ASP A 270 -21.44 -12.74 -9.61
C ASP A 270 -20.81 -13.74 -8.61
N GLY A 271 -19.93 -13.24 -7.72
CA GLY A 271 -19.29 -14.04 -6.66
C GLY A 271 -18.08 -14.86 -7.09
N ILE A 272 -17.69 -14.83 -8.37
CA ILE A 272 -16.39 -15.36 -8.81
C ILE A 272 -15.30 -14.39 -8.38
N LEU A 273 -14.14 -14.89 -7.95
CA LEU A 273 -13.03 -14.05 -7.49
C LEU A 273 -12.16 -13.60 -8.67
N VAL A 274 -11.73 -14.55 -9.51
CA VAL A 274 -10.95 -14.27 -10.73
C VAL A 274 -11.44 -15.15 -11.86
N LYS A 275 -11.60 -14.57 -13.05
CA LYS A 275 -11.95 -15.24 -14.31
C LYS A 275 -10.70 -15.24 -15.19
N THR A 276 -10.14 -16.40 -15.48
CA THR A 276 -8.87 -16.53 -16.21
C THR A 276 -8.88 -17.78 -17.13
N SER A 277 -7.73 -18.16 -17.70
CA SER A 277 -7.59 -19.35 -18.57
C SER A 277 -6.26 -20.07 -18.32
N PRO A 278 -6.08 -21.34 -18.73
CA PRO A 278 -4.84 -22.09 -18.51
C PRO A 278 -3.61 -21.38 -19.09
N GLY A 279 -2.50 -21.39 -18.35
CA GLY A 279 -1.29 -20.61 -18.66
C GLY A 279 -1.20 -19.26 -17.93
N PHE A 280 -1.99 -19.03 -16.88
CA PHE A 280 -1.95 -17.82 -16.08
C PHE A 280 -0.90 -17.87 -14.95
N THR A 281 -0.68 -16.72 -14.31
CA THR A 281 0.23 -16.54 -13.17
C THR A 281 -0.41 -15.53 -12.22
N THR A 282 -0.35 -15.77 -10.90
CA THR A 282 -0.91 -14.83 -9.92
C THR A 282 0.00 -13.62 -9.72
N PRO A 283 -0.52 -12.51 -9.17
CA PRO A 283 0.31 -11.51 -8.52
C PRO A 283 1.20 -12.15 -7.47
N TRP A 284 2.32 -11.51 -7.16
CA TRP A 284 3.17 -11.92 -6.05
C TRP A 284 2.50 -11.59 -4.72
N ARG A 285 2.57 -12.48 -3.75
CA ARG A 285 2.26 -12.22 -2.34
C ARG A 285 3.58 -11.92 -1.66
N THR A 286 3.66 -10.82 -0.92
CA THR A 286 4.92 -10.29 -0.40
C THR A 286 4.90 -10.21 1.11
N ILE A 287 6.06 -10.47 1.72
CA ILE A 287 6.27 -10.39 3.17
C ILE A 287 7.60 -9.67 3.38
N GLN A 288 7.55 -8.36 3.65
CA GLN A 288 8.72 -7.60 4.08
C GLN A 288 9.01 -7.93 5.55
N ILE A 289 10.28 -8.09 5.93
CA ILE A 289 10.68 -8.46 7.30
C ILE A 289 11.92 -7.65 7.68
N ALA A 290 11.87 -6.95 8.83
CA ALA A 290 12.97 -6.14 9.34
C ALA A 290 13.08 -6.20 10.87
N ASP A 291 14.27 -5.93 11.41
CA ASP A 291 14.48 -5.72 12.85
C ASP A 291 13.97 -4.35 13.34
N SER A 292 13.67 -3.44 12.42
CA SER A 292 13.35 -2.03 12.66
C SER A 292 12.30 -1.54 11.67
N ALA A 293 11.41 -0.62 12.10
CA ALA A 293 10.36 -0.07 11.24
C ALA A 293 10.94 0.63 9.98
N THR A 294 12.09 1.30 10.13
CA THR A 294 12.84 1.91 9.03
C THR A 294 13.35 0.91 7.99
N GLY A 295 13.60 -0.34 8.37
CA GLY A 295 13.98 -1.40 7.42
C GLY A 295 12.88 -1.70 6.39
N LEU A 296 11.60 -1.59 6.77
CA LEU A 296 10.48 -1.72 5.83
C LEU A 296 10.47 -0.57 4.79
N LEU A 297 10.83 0.65 5.21
CA LEU A 297 10.85 1.85 4.34
C LEU A 297 12.01 1.83 3.34
N ASN A 298 13.11 1.15 3.67
CA ASN A 298 14.34 1.11 2.87
C ASN A 298 14.36 -0.06 1.86
N SER A 299 13.26 -0.83 1.75
CA SER A 299 13.14 -2.01 0.88
C SER A 299 12.71 -1.66 -0.55
N ASP A 300 13.21 -2.38 -1.55
CA ASP A 300 12.79 -2.28 -2.96
C ASP A 300 11.92 -3.46 -3.44
N LEU A 301 11.58 -4.39 -2.54
CA LEU A 301 10.88 -5.65 -2.82
C LEU A 301 9.69 -5.50 -3.79
N ILE A 302 8.80 -4.53 -3.57
CA ILE A 302 7.59 -4.34 -4.39
C ILE A 302 7.94 -3.96 -5.83
N LEU A 303 8.96 -3.14 -6.06
CA LEU A 303 9.41 -2.79 -7.42
C LEU A 303 10.11 -3.97 -8.10
N ASN A 304 11.05 -4.64 -7.41
CA ASN A 304 11.83 -5.76 -7.97
C ASN A 304 10.97 -6.96 -8.42
N LEU A 305 9.76 -7.09 -7.88
CA LEU A 305 8.78 -8.11 -8.27
C LEU A 305 7.91 -7.72 -9.48
N ASN A 306 7.94 -6.46 -9.91
CA ASN A 306 7.24 -6.02 -11.13
C ASN A 306 8.07 -6.26 -12.40
N GLU A 307 7.39 -6.25 -13.54
CA GLU A 307 8.03 -6.32 -14.85
C GLU A 307 8.79 -5.01 -15.18
N PRO A 308 9.84 -5.05 -16.02
CA PRO A 308 10.47 -3.85 -16.55
C PRO A 308 9.50 -2.98 -17.37
N ASN A 309 9.86 -1.71 -17.58
CA ASN A 309 9.10 -0.72 -18.37
C ASN A 309 8.67 -1.26 -19.76
N LYS A 310 7.36 -1.27 -20.02
CA LYS A 310 6.74 -1.75 -21.27
C LYS A 310 6.25 -0.64 -22.22
N ILE A 311 6.42 0.64 -21.86
CA ILE A 311 5.97 1.80 -22.67
C ILE A 311 7.11 2.57 -23.35
N GLY A 312 8.34 2.04 -23.30
CA GLY A 312 9.48 2.56 -24.07
C GLY A 312 10.07 3.84 -23.48
N ASP A 313 10.32 4.85 -24.32
CA ASP A 313 10.79 6.14 -23.81
C ASP A 313 9.69 6.83 -22.99
N VAL A 314 10.06 7.20 -21.76
CA VAL A 314 9.24 7.90 -20.77
C VAL A 314 9.82 9.26 -20.41
N SER A 315 10.74 9.80 -21.22
CA SER A 315 11.32 11.14 -21.06
C SER A 315 10.27 12.26 -20.98
N TRP A 316 9.06 12.03 -21.48
CA TRP A 316 7.90 12.92 -21.40
C TRP A 316 7.17 12.88 -20.04
N VAL A 317 7.38 11.85 -19.22
CA VAL A 317 6.89 11.83 -17.84
C VAL A 317 7.75 12.77 -17.01
N LYS A 318 7.14 13.86 -16.51
CA LYS A 318 7.83 14.89 -15.72
C LYS A 318 7.30 14.91 -14.28
N PRO A 319 8.06 14.40 -13.30
CA PRO A 319 7.91 14.81 -11.90
C PRO A 319 7.88 16.33 -11.75
N GLY A 320 7.28 16.84 -10.69
CA GLY A 320 7.24 18.28 -10.42
C GLY A 320 6.30 18.65 -9.27
N LYS A 321 6.11 19.95 -9.06
CA LYS A 321 5.16 20.48 -8.08
C LYS A 321 3.97 21.15 -8.77
N TYR A 322 2.79 21.07 -8.18
CA TYR A 322 1.59 21.74 -8.69
C TYR A 322 0.79 22.44 -7.59
N VAL A 323 -0.08 23.37 -7.99
CA VAL A 323 -1.14 23.95 -7.16
C VAL A 323 -2.49 23.56 -7.77
N GLY A 324 -3.62 23.92 -7.16
CA GLY A 324 -4.91 23.65 -7.81
C GLY A 324 -6.09 24.47 -7.31
N ILE A 325 -7.03 24.68 -8.22
CA ILE A 325 -8.42 24.99 -7.90
C ILE A 325 -9.02 23.67 -7.39
N TRP A 326 -8.97 23.51 -6.07
CA TRP A 326 -9.26 22.24 -5.37
C TRP A 326 -9.74 22.49 -3.93
N TRP A 327 -8.83 22.92 -3.04
CA TRP A 327 -9.09 23.07 -1.60
C TRP A 327 -10.25 24.03 -1.28
N GLY A 328 -10.46 25.05 -2.12
CA GLY A 328 -11.58 25.98 -2.00
C GLY A 328 -12.96 25.32 -2.07
N MET A 329 -13.10 24.21 -2.79
CA MET A 329 -14.34 23.44 -2.83
C MET A 329 -14.51 22.53 -1.61
N HIS A 330 -13.44 21.89 -1.13
CA HIS A 330 -13.48 21.12 0.12
C HIS A 330 -13.71 22.00 1.37
N LEU A 331 -13.35 23.29 1.32
CA LEU A 331 -13.69 24.31 2.32
C LEU A 331 -15.08 24.97 2.11
N GLY A 332 -15.81 24.65 1.04
CA GLY A 332 -17.09 25.28 0.71
C GLY A 332 -17.01 26.77 0.33
N GLU A 333 -15.81 27.33 0.12
CA GLU A 333 -15.63 28.67 -0.46
C GLU A 333 -16.12 28.70 -1.91
N ASN A 334 -15.75 27.67 -2.68
CA ASN A 334 -16.10 27.45 -4.08
C ASN A 334 -17.05 26.27 -4.27
N THR A 335 -17.58 26.12 -5.48
CA THR A 335 -18.31 24.93 -5.96
C THR A 335 -17.60 24.29 -7.15
N TRP A 336 -17.67 22.97 -7.25
CA TRP A 336 -17.34 22.25 -8.49
C TRP A 336 -18.40 22.50 -9.57
N GLY A 337 -19.68 22.54 -9.18
CA GLY A 337 -20.80 22.92 -10.06
C GLY A 337 -20.84 24.41 -10.38
N SER A 338 -21.57 24.76 -11.43
CA SER A 338 -21.65 26.11 -11.97
C SER A 338 -22.46 27.09 -11.10
N GLY A 339 -22.23 28.39 -11.29
CA GLY A 339 -22.88 29.49 -10.55
C GLY A 339 -21.88 30.44 -9.90
N ASP A 340 -22.36 31.37 -9.06
CA ASP A 340 -21.58 32.49 -8.51
C ASP A 340 -20.34 32.09 -7.68
N LYS A 341 -20.24 30.82 -7.26
CA LYS A 341 -19.12 30.24 -6.50
C LYS A 341 -18.21 29.33 -7.33
N HIS A 342 -18.50 29.10 -8.60
CA HIS A 342 -17.82 28.11 -9.43
C HIS A 342 -16.30 28.30 -9.44
N GLY A 343 -15.55 27.26 -9.07
CA GLY A 343 -14.10 27.31 -8.97
C GLY A 343 -13.41 27.41 -10.34
N ALA A 344 -13.81 26.56 -11.29
CA ALA A 344 -13.11 26.36 -12.55
C ALA A 344 -13.43 27.43 -13.60
N THR A 345 -13.24 28.71 -13.28
CA THR A 345 -13.35 29.80 -14.27
C THR A 345 -12.03 30.02 -15.02
N SER A 346 -12.14 30.52 -16.26
CA SER A 346 -10.98 30.91 -17.09
C SER A 346 -10.13 31.99 -16.43
N SER A 347 -10.74 32.89 -15.67
CA SER A 347 -10.07 33.96 -14.90
C SER A 347 -9.29 33.41 -13.71
N GLU A 348 -9.91 32.54 -12.92
CA GLU A 348 -9.29 31.98 -11.72
C GLU A 348 -8.15 31.02 -12.10
N THR A 349 -8.34 30.21 -13.15
CA THR A 349 -7.30 29.33 -13.69
C THR A 349 -6.06 30.13 -14.10
N LYS A 350 -6.24 31.28 -14.77
CA LYS A 350 -5.13 32.18 -15.13
C LYS A 350 -4.45 32.79 -13.91
N ARG A 351 -5.22 33.18 -12.88
CA ARG A 351 -4.69 33.67 -11.59
C ARG A 351 -3.85 32.62 -10.85
N TYR A 352 -4.26 31.35 -10.88
CA TYR A 352 -3.44 30.24 -10.35
C TYR A 352 -2.20 29.97 -11.21
N MET A 353 -2.28 30.08 -12.54
CA MET A 353 -1.12 29.96 -13.44
C MET A 353 -0.10 31.09 -13.21
N ASP A 354 -0.55 32.31 -12.93
CA ASP A 354 0.32 33.43 -12.55
C ASP A 354 1.05 33.16 -11.22
N PHE A 355 0.35 32.64 -10.21
CA PHE A 355 0.98 32.21 -8.95
C PHE A 355 1.99 31.08 -9.16
N ALA A 356 1.60 30.03 -9.90
CA ALA A 356 2.47 28.90 -10.20
C ALA A 356 3.76 29.34 -10.91
N SER A 357 3.64 30.21 -11.92
CA SER A 357 4.76 30.79 -12.67
C SER A 357 5.66 31.67 -11.80
N GLN A 358 5.07 32.48 -10.91
CA GLN A 358 5.82 33.35 -9.99
C GLN A 358 6.65 32.56 -8.97
N TYR A 359 6.12 31.44 -8.45
CA TYR A 359 6.73 30.74 -7.32
C TYR A 359 7.47 29.44 -7.66
N GLY A 360 7.30 28.89 -8.87
CA GLY A 360 8.05 27.72 -9.36
C GLY A 360 7.28 26.40 -9.27
N PHE A 361 6.03 26.40 -9.75
CA PHE A 361 5.19 25.21 -9.86
C PHE A 361 4.93 24.88 -11.33
N ASP A 362 5.08 23.61 -11.69
CA ASP A 362 5.02 23.11 -13.07
C ASP A 362 3.60 23.03 -13.63
N GLY A 363 2.57 23.16 -12.79
CA GLY A 363 1.18 23.03 -13.22
C GLY A 363 0.11 23.50 -12.23
N VAL A 364 -1.12 23.58 -12.75
CA VAL A 364 -2.35 23.90 -12.02
C VAL A 364 -3.39 22.80 -12.28
N LEU A 365 -3.84 22.10 -11.23
CA LEU A 365 -5.03 21.26 -11.27
C LEU A 365 -6.30 22.12 -11.27
N VAL A 366 -7.29 21.74 -12.07
CA VAL A 366 -8.61 22.38 -12.07
C VAL A 366 -9.70 21.31 -12.06
N GLU A 367 -10.42 21.21 -10.96
CA GLU A 367 -11.62 20.37 -10.85
C GLU A 367 -12.89 21.22 -11.01
N GLY A 368 -13.98 20.63 -11.51
CA GLY A 368 -15.21 21.35 -11.87
C GLY A 368 -15.27 21.85 -13.32
N TRP A 369 -14.18 21.74 -14.10
CA TRP A 369 -14.08 22.36 -15.43
C TRP A 369 -15.09 21.87 -16.49
N ASN A 370 -15.60 20.64 -16.34
CA ASN A 370 -16.36 19.90 -17.33
C ASN A 370 -17.86 19.80 -17.01
N GLU A 371 -18.72 19.73 -18.02
CA GLU A 371 -20.17 19.59 -17.79
C GLU A 371 -20.50 18.32 -16.98
N GLY A 372 -21.22 18.49 -15.84
CA GLY A 372 -21.74 17.38 -15.02
C GLY A 372 -21.63 17.55 -13.50
N TRP A 373 -21.02 18.61 -12.98
CA TRP A 373 -20.88 18.85 -11.53
C TRP A 373 -22.09 19.56 -10.88
N ASP A 374 -23.10 19.96 -11.64
CA ASP A 374 -24.27 20.69 -11.13
C ASP A 374 -25.16 19.78 -10.25
N GLY A 375 -25.51 20.25 -9.05
CA GLY A 375 -26.30 19.48 -8.09
C GLY A 375 -25.43 18.58 -7.20
N SER A 376 -25.80 17.30 -7.09
CA SER A 376 -25.06 16.31 -6.29
C SER A 376 -24.09 15.54 -7.19
N TRP A 377 -22.86 16.03 -7.32
CA TRP A 377 -21.87 15.43 -8.23
C TRP A 377 -21.58 13.95 -7.93
N TYR A 378 -21.72 13.53 -6.67
CA TYR A 378 -21.65 12.13 -6.22
C TYR A 378 -22.64 11.20 -6.96
N GLU A 379 -23.79 11.72 -7.39
CA GLU A 379 -24.83 10.97 -8.10
C GLU A 379 -24.71 11.11 -9.64
N ASN A 380 -23.89 12.04 -10.13
CA ASN A 380 -23.87 12.49 -11.53
C ASN A 380 -22.99 11.66 -12.47
N GLY A 381 -22.51 10.48 -12.07
CA GLY A 381 -21.54 9.69 -12.86
C GLY A 381 -21.97 9.39 -14.31
N ASP A 382 -23.27 9.25 -14.56
CA ASP A 382 -23.83 9.01 -15.90
C ASP A 382 -23.86 10.24 -16.81
N VAL A 383 -23.79 11.46 -16.26
CA VAL A 383 -23.98 12.72 -16.99
C VAL A 383 -22.70 13.54 -17.17
N PHE A 384 -21.58 13.15 -16.54
CA PHE A 384 -20.28 13.78 -16.82
C PHE A 384 -19.92 13.68 -18.31
N SER A 385 -19.63 14.83 -18.92
CA SER A 385 -18.85 14.91 -20.14
C SER A 385 -17.37 14.97 -19.79
N PHE A 386 -16.54 14.25 -20.53
CA PHE A 386 -15.07 14.34 -20.45
C PHE A 386 -14.48 15.14 -21.63
N THR A 387 -15.33 15.82 -22.42
CA THR A 387 -14.92 16.64 -23.57
C THR A 387 -15.54 18.03 -23.61
N ASN A 388 -16.64 18.26 -22.91
CA ASN A 388 -17.32 19.56 -22.86
C ASN A 388 -16.93 20.30 -21.58
N ALA A 389 -16.49 21.55 -21.73
CA ALA A 389 -16.25 22.46 -20.61
C ALA A 389 -17.51 23.27 -20.27
N TYR A 390 -17.63 23.74 -19.03
CA TYR A 390 -18.59 24.81 -18.70
C TYR A 390 -18.26 26.11 -19.47
N LYS A 391 -19.27 26.95 -19.68
CA LYS A 391 -19.21 28.15 -20.55
C LYS A 391 -18.21 29.22 -20.10
N ASP A 392 -17.80 29.19 -18.83
CA ASP A 392 -16.82 30.06 -18.21
C ASP A 392 -15.39 29.46 -18.19
N PHE A 393 -15.20 28.23 -18.64
CA PHE A 393 -13.89 27.56 -18.81
C PHE A 393 -13.52 27.34 -20.28
N ASP A 394 -12.80 28.29 -20.87
CA ASP A 394 -12.17 28.13 -22.18
C ASP A 394 -10.86 27.34 -22.03
N LEU A 395 -10.97 26.01 -22.18
CA LEU A 395 -9.84 25.08 -22.18
C LEU A 395 -8.71 25.53 -23.12
N ALA A 396 -9.03 26.07 -24.30
CA ALA A 396 -8.03 26.51 -25.26
C ALA A 396 -7.28 27.75 -24.78
N ALA A 397 -8.01 28.75 -24.27
CA ALA A 397 -7.41 29.99 -23.78
C ALA A 397 -6.66 29.84 -22.46
N VAL A 398 -7.03 28.89 -21.58
CA VAL A 398 -6.23 28.61 -20.37
C VAL A 398 -4.97 27.81 -20.71
N THR A 399 -5.02 26.80 -21.59
CA THR A 399 -3.80 26.06 -21.98
C THR A 399 -2.82 26.92 -22.78
N ALA A 400 -3.33 27.80 -23.65
CA ALA A 400 -2.50 28.78 -24.34
C ALA A 400 -1.86 29.79 -23.36
N TYR A 401 -2.59 30.25 -22.34
CA TYR A 401 -2.02 31.13 -21.31
C TYR A 401 -0.95 30.42 -20.48
N GLY A 402 -1.21 29.20 -20.02
CA GLY A 402 -0.25 28.36 -19.29
C GLY A 402 1.06 28.16 -20.06
N ALA A 403 0.98 27.95 -21.37
CA ALA A 403 2.16 27.87 -22.23
C ALA A 403 3.00 29.17 -22.22
N THR A 404 2.38 30.36 -22.18
CA THR A 404 3.12 31.64 -22.03
C THR A 404 3.75 31.84 -20.65
N LYS A 405 3.35 31.02 -19.67
CA LYS A 405 3.79 31.07 -18.27
C LYS A 405 4.75 29.94 -17.88
N ASN A 406 4.98 28.99 -18.79
CA ASN A 406 5.63 27.70 -18.51
C ASN A 406 4.94 26.91 -17.37
N VAL A 407 3.60 26.93 -17.35
CA VAL A 407 2.77 26.22 -16.36
C VAL A 407 1.73 25.39 -17.10
N ARG A 408 1.72 24.08 -16.89
CA ARG A 408 0.75 23.18 -17.55
C ARG A 408 -0.60 23.19 -16.86
N LEU A 409 -1.69 23.02 -17.60
CA LEU A 409 -2.94 22.55 -17.00
C LEU A 409 -2.76 21.07 -16.64
N VAL A 410 -3.10 20.70 -15.40
CA VAL A 410 -3.28 19.31 -14.96
C VAL A 410 -4.76 19.02 -15.06
N GLY A 411 -5.12 18.04 -15.90
CA GLY A 411 -6.52 17.70 -16.17
C GLY A 411 -7.20 16.99 -15.01
N HIS A 412 -8.53 17.01 -15.00
CA HIS A 412 -9.35 16.23 -14.08
C HIS A 412 -10.41 15.40 -14.81
N HIS A 413 -10.62 14.16 -14.35
CA HIS A 413 -11.68 13.24 -14.78
C HIS A 413 -12.29 12.54 -13.55
N GLU A 414 -13.27 13.14 -12.88
CA GLU A 414 -14.11 12.41 -11.91
C GLU A 414 -15.12 11.54 -12.65
N THR A 415 -15.44 10.36 -12.13
CA THR A 415 -16.39 9.42 -12.74
C THR A 415 -17.63 9.15 -11.90
N SER A 416 -17.63 9.53 -10.61
CA SER A 416 -18.61 9.16 -9.60
C SER A 416 -19.02 7.68 -9.72
N GLY A 417 -18.00 6.82 -9.79
CA GLY A 417 -18.09 5.37 -9.96
C GLY A 417 -18.62 4.87 -11.32
N SER A 418 -19.14 5.71 -12.23
CA SER A 418 -19.76 5.29 -13.49
C SER A 418 -18.71 5.06 -14.60
N VAL A 419 -17.88 4.04 -14.41
CA VAL A 419 -16.75 3.75 -15.30
C VAL A 419 -17.17 3.37 -16.72
N SER A 420 -18.39 2.85 -16.91
CA SER A 420 -18.94 2.62 -18.26
C SER A 420 -19.46 3.88 -18.97
N ASN A 421 -19.62 5.02 -18.28
CA ASN A 421 -19.70 6.31 -18.94
C ASN A 421 -18.28 6.74 -19.38
N TYR A 422 -17.34 6.78 -18.42
CA TYR A 422 -15.98 7.25 -18.67
C TYR A 422 -15.26 6.48 -19.79
N ARG A 423 -15.29 5.14 -19.79
CA ARG A 423 -14.67 4.28 -20.82
C ARG A 423 -15.11 4.63 -22.25
N LYS A 424 -16.37 5.02 -22.45
CA LYS A 424 -16.90 5.40 -23.78
C LYS A 424 -16.33 6.74 -24.27
N GLN A 425 -15.99 7.64 -23.36
CA GLN A 425 -15.46 8.97 -23.67
C GLN A 425 -13.92 9.04 -23.58
N MET A 426 -13.28 8.12 -22.84
CA MET A 426 -11.87 8.13 -22.44
C MET A 426 -10.89 8.43 -23.58
N SER A 427 -11.07 7.80 -24.75
CA SER A 427 -10.20 8.08 -25.92
C SER A 427 -10.31 9.55 -26.34
N ALA A 428 -11.53 10.05 -26.55
CA ALA A 428 -11.77 11.42 -27.00
C ALA A 428 -11.33 12.46 -25.96
N ALA A 429 -11.50 12.16 -24.67
CA ALA A 429 -11.03 12.98 -23.56
C ALA A 429 -9.50 13.10 -23.54
N TYR A 430 -8.78 11.99 -23.66
CA TYR A 430 -7.32 12.02 -23.74
C TYR A 430 -6.82 12.61 -25.07
N ASP A 431 -7.54 12.45 -26.18
CA ASP A 431 -7.20 13.11 -27.45
C ASP A 431 -7.41 14.64 -27.38
N LEU A 432 -8.44 15.11 -26.67
CA LEU A 432 -8.65 16.52 -26.35
C LEU A 432 -7.50 17.07 -25.48
N TYR A 433 -7.14 16.38 -24.39
CA TYR A 433 -6.02 16.78 -23.53
C TYR A 433 -4.68 16.80 -24.28
N LYS A 434 -4.40 15.80 -25.12
CA LYS A 434 -3.20 15.77 -25.99
C LYS A 434 -3.17 16.96 -26.95
N LYS A 435 -4.31 17.27 -27.61
CA LYS A 435 -4.46 18.43 -28.49
C LYS A 435 -4.18 19.76 -27.78
N HIS A 436 -4.49 19.86 -26.49
CA HIS A 436 -4.31 21.06 -25.67
C HIS A 436 -3.07 21.03 -24.76
N GLY A 437 -2.14 20.08 -24.96
CA GLY A 437 -0.84 20.04 -24.27
C GLY A 437 -0.89 19.61 -22.79
N VAL A 438 -2.01 19.05 -22.33
CA VAL A 438 -2.15 18.47 -20.99
C VAL A 438 -1.39 17.15 -20.92
N THR A 439 -0.43 17.04 -20.00
CA THR A 439 0.48 15.87 -19.85
C THR A 439 0.28 15.10 -18.55
N GLN A 440 -0.58 15.58 -17.66
CA GLN A 440 -0.92 14.97 -16.36
C GLN A 440 -2.42 15.10 -16.13
N VAL A 441 -3.05 14.05 -15.60
CA VAL A 441 -4.49 14.01 -15.29
C VAL A 441 -4.70 13.33 -13.94
N LYS A 442 -5.48 13.96 -13.03
CA LYS A 442 -6.11 13.27 -11.91
C LYS A 442 -7.39 12.58 -12.42
N THR A 443 -7.54 11.29 -12.14
CA THR A 443 -8.78 10.53 -12.36
C THR A 443 -9.37 10.14 -11.01
N GLY A 444 -10.68 10.33 -10.81
CA GLY A 444 -11.40 9.96 -9.59
C GLY A 444 -12.53 8.95 -9.86
N TYR A 445 -12.84 8.16 -8.84
CA TYR A 445 -13.76 7.02 -8.88
C TYR A 445 -14.64 7.00 -7.62
N VAL A 446 -15.14 8.18 -7.23
CA VAL A 446 -15.89 8.39 -5.99
C VAL A 446 -17.20 7.59 -6.00
N ALA A 447 -17.23 6.53 -5.20
CA ALA A 447 -18.39 5.72 -4.90
C ALA A 447 -18.12 4.91 -3.63
N ASP A 448 -19.16 4.49 -2.91
CA ASP A 448 -19.03 3.54 -1.83
C ASP A 448 -18.44 2.19 -2.30
N GLY A 449 -17.84 1.45 -1.36
CA GLY A 449 -17.37 0.08 -1.58
C GLY A 449 -18.45 -0.80 -2.17
N ALA A 450 -18.06 -1.59 -3.18
CA ALA A 450 -18.95 -2.39 -4.03
C ALA A 450 -19.94 -1.60 -4.91
N GLN A 451 -19.86 -0.26 -5.01
CA GLN A 451 -20.78 0.56 -5.83
C GLN A 451 -20.15 1.11 -7.13
N ILE A 452 -19.01 0.59 -7.61
CA ILE A 452 -18.52 0.94 -8.96
C ILE A 452 -19.56 0.48 -9.98
N LYS A 453 -20.09 1.44 -10.75
CA LYS A 453 -21.17 1.23 -11.70
C LYS A 453 -20.62 0.95 -13.09
N ARG A 454 -20.84 -0.27 -13.57
CA ARG A 454 -20.61 -0.65 -14.97
C ARG A 454 -21.92 -1.07 -15.65
N VAL A 455 -21.90 -1.06 -16.98
CA VAL A 455 -22.95 -1.62 -17.84
C VAL A 455 -22.32 -2.79 -18.60
N ASP A 456 -22.92 -3.98 -18.51
CA ASP A 456 -22.43 -5.17 -19.22
C ASP A 456 -22.83 -5.21 -20.70
N GLU A 457 -22.42 -6.26 -21.42
CA GLU A 457 -22.66 -6.39 -22.86
C GLU A 457 -24.15 -6.65 -23.20
N GLN A 458 -24.99 -6.88 -22.18
CA GLN A 458 -26.44 -7.02 -22.30
C GLN A 458 -27.18 -5.72 -21.94
N GLY A 459 -26.44 -4.65 -21.58
CA GLY A 459 -27.00 -3.36 -21.18
C GLY A 459 -27.45 -3.30 -19.71
N ILE A 460 -27.11 -4.30 -18.89
CA ILE A 460 -27.54 -4.39 -17.49
C ILE A 460 -26.50 -3.71 -16.60
N VAL A 461 -26.98 -2.89 -15.66
CA VAL A 461 -26.13 -2.26 -14.64
C VAL A 461 -25.63 -3.30 -13.64
N ARG A 462 -24.32 -3.30 -13.38
CA ARG A 462 -23.65 -4.11 -12.35
C ARG A 462 -22.89 -3.19 -11.42
N HIS A 463 -22.85 -3.56 -10.15
CA HIS A 463 -22.07 -2.88 -9.12
C HIS A 463 -20.90 -3.78 -8.70
N GLU A 464 -19.69 -3.26 -8.84
CA GLU A 464 -18.42 -3.96 -8.62
C GLU A 464 -17.61 -3.27 -7.50
N TRP A 465 -16.57 -3.94 -7.00
CA TRP A 465 -15.61 -3.33 -6.09
C TRP A 465 -14.50 -2.58 -6.86
N HIS A 466 -14.02 -1.47 -6.27
CA HIS A 466 -12.81 -0.76 -6.71
C HIS A 466 -11.58 -1.67 -6.82
N ASP A 467 -11.48 -2.74 -6.02
CA ASP A 467 -10.32 -3.63 -5.97
C ASP A 467 -10.57 -5.05 -6.53
N GLY A 468 -11.72 -5.29 -7.17
CA GLY A 468 -11.99 -6.51 -7.93
C GLY A 468 -11.25 -6.55 -9.28
N GLN A 469 -11.09 -7.75 -9.86
CA GLN A 469 -10.36 -7.95 -11.14
C GLN A 469 -10.86 -7.02 -12.26
N PHE A 470 -12.18 -6.77 -12.33
CA PHE A 470 -12.77 -5.84 -13.29
C PHE A 470 -12.11 -4.45 -13.22
N MET A 471 -12.00 -3.87 -12.02
CA MET A 471 -11.43 -2.54 -11.83
C MET A 471 -9.92 -2.50 -11.93
N VAL A 472 -9.22 -3.56 -11.49
CA VAL A 472 -7.77 -3.74 -11.75
C VAL A 472 -7.48 -3.58 -13.26
N ASN A 473 -8.30 -4.18 -14.11
CA ASN A 473 -8.18 -4.05 -15.57
C ASN A 473 -8.67 -2.69 -16.11
N GLU A 474 -9.67 -2.05 -15.47
CA GLU A 474 -10.15 -0.70 -15.85
C GLU A 474 -9.08 0.37 -15.61
N TYR A 475 -8.44 0.40 -14.44
CA TYR A 475 -7.35 1.36 -14.15
C TYR A 475 -6.15 1.14 -15.07
N LEU A 476 -5.75 -0.13 -15.29
CA LEU A 476 -4.63 -0.45 -16.18
C LEU A 476 -4.92 -0.04 -17.64
N HIS A 477 -6.15 -0.18 -18.10
CA HIS A 477 -6.57 0.37 -19.40
C HIS A 477 -6.47 1.90 -19.42
N SER A 478 -6.99 2.59 -18.39
CA SER A 478 -6.91 4.05 -18.27
C SER A 478 -5.46 4.55 -18.36
N ALA A 479 -4.55 3.95 -17.59
CA ALA A 479 -3.12 4.29 -17.62
C ALA A 479 -2.45 3.99 -18.98
N THR A 480 -2.82 2.90 -19.65
CA THR A 480 -2.20 2.52 -20.93
C THR A 480 -2.77 3.28 -22.14
N GLU A 481 -4.04 3.70 -22.14
CA GLU A 481 -4.59 4.62 -23.15
C GLU A 481 -4.03 6.04 -23.02
N ALA A 482 -3.72 6.48 -21.79
CA ALA A 482 -3.00 7.72 -21.51
C ALA A 482 -1.54 7.65 -21.99
N ALA A 483 -0.86 6.50 -21.81
CA ALA A 483 0.52 6.30 -22.24
C ALA A 483 0.72 6.49 -23.76
N LYS A 484 -0.22 6.01 -24.59
CA LYS A 484 -0.23 6.22 -26.06
C LYS A 484 -0.26 7.70 -26.48
N ARG A 485 -0.54 8.59 -25.54
CA ARG A 485 -0.78 10.02 -25.77
C ARG A 485 0.25 10.93 -25.10
N GLY A 486 1.18 10.39 -24.32
CA GLY A 486 2.11 11.16 -23.52
C GLY A 486 1.47 11.75 -22.26
N ILE A 487 0.43 11.10 -21.72
CA ILE A 487 -0.31 11.54 -20.54
C ILE A 487 0.03 10.63 -19.35
N SER A 488 0.37 11.26 -18.23
CA SER A 488 0.60 10.61 -16.94
C SER A 488 -0.66 10.66 -16.08
N ILE A 489 -0.92 9.61 -15.31
CA ILE A 489 -2.14 9.46 -14.51
C ILE A 489 -1.81 9.49 -13.01
N ASN A 490 -2.58 10.30 -12.29
CA ASN A 490 -2.73 10.30 -10.85
C ASN A 490 -4.12 9.73 -10.52
N THR A 491 -4.23 8.66 -9.72
CA THR A 491 -5.53 7.99 -9.50
C THR A 491 -6.02 8.19 -8.06
N HIS A 492 -7.09 8.95 -7.88
CA HIS A 492 -7.88 9.00 -6.65
C HIS A 492 -8.92 7.86 -6.68
N GLU A 493 -9.42 7.45 -5.51
CA GLU A 493 -10.16 6.19 -5.25
C GLU A 493 -9.63 4.97 -6.04
N PRO A 494 -8.30 4.72 -6.02
CA PRO A 494 -7.65 3.79 -6.92
C PRO A 494 -7.76 2.34 -6.43
N ILE A 495 -7.32 1.39 -7.26
CA ILE A 495 -6.67 0.18 -6.72
C ILE A 495 -5.40 0.59 -5.96
N LYS A 496 -5.14 -0.01 -4.79
CA LYS A 496 -3.87 0.13 -4.06
C LYS A 496 -2.65 -0.05 -4.99
N ASP A 497 -1.54 0.63 -4.70
CA ASP A 497 -0.33 0.39 -5.49
C ASP A 497 0.20 -1.03 -5.24
N THR A 498 0.91 -1.57 -6.23
CA THR A 498 1.55 -2.88 -6.20
C THR A 498 2.87 -2.87 -7.00
N GLY A 499 3.46 -1.69 -7.21
CA GLY A 499 4.74 -1.46 -7.92
C GLY A 499 4.63 -1.28 -9.44
N LEU A 500 3.43 -1.22 -10.00
CA LEU A 500 3.20 -1.19 -11.46
C LEU A 500 3.81 0.04 -12.18
N ARG A 501 4.24 1.07 -11.45
CA ARG A 501 5.07 2.16 -11.97
C ARG A 501 6.41 1.71 -12.59
N ARG A 502 6.96 0.53 -12.24
CA ARG A 502 8.12 -0.05 -12.94
C ARG A 502 7.74 -0.43 -14.38
N THR A 503 6.60 -1.08 -14.55
CA THR A 503 6.06 -1.56 -15.83
C THR A 503 5.48 -0.42 -16.68
N TYR A 504 4.81 0.54 -16.04
CA TYR A 504 4.11 1.67 -16.66
C TYR A 504 4.49 2.99 -15.96
N PRO A 505 5.67 3.59 -16.24
CA PRO A 505 6.14 4.79 -15.54
C PRO A 505 5.31 6.06 -15.74
N ASN A 506 4.19 6.03 -16.47
CA ASN A 506 3.24 7.14 -16.53
C ASN A 506 2.15 7.06 -15.45
N TRP A 507 2.02 5.94 -14.73
CA TRP A 507 1.18 5.86 -13.53
C TRP A 507 1.98 6.42 -12.34
N ILE A 508 1.98 7.75 -12.24
CA ILE A 508 2.93 8.52 -11.43
C ILE A 508 2.59 8.54 -9.93
N ALA A 509 1.30 8.60 -9.61
CA ALA A 509 0.82 8.66 -8.23
C ALA A 509 -0.60 8.10 -8.13
N ARG A 510 -1.05 7.90 -6.89
CA ARG A 510 -2.44 7.59 -6.55
C ARG A 510 -2.74 8.04 -5.12
N GLU A 511 -3.99 8.25 -4.75
CA GLU A 511 -4.38 8.53 -3.36
C GLU A 511 -4.52 7.19 -2.61
N GLY A 512 -5.74 6.68 -2.38
CA GLY A 512 -5.97 5.33 -1.86
C GLY A 512 -5.62 5.16 -0.38
N ALA A 513 -5.80 6.23 0.40
CA ALA A 513 -5.82 6.30 1.86
C ALA A 513 -6.12 7.77 2.22
N ARG A 514 -6.79 8.06 3.33
CA ARG A 514 -7.23 9.44 3.67
C ARG A 514 -6.13 10.50 3.45
N GLY A 515 -6.24 11.29 2.38
CA GLY A 515 -5.39 12.43 2.09
C GLY A 515 -5.73 13.67 2.94
N GLN A 516 -5.25 14.83 2.52
CA GLN A 516 -5.51 16.10 3.22
C GLN A 516 -6.99 16.52 3.21
N GLU A 517 -7.78 16.12 2.21
CA GLU A 517 -9.21 16.49 2.09
C GLU A 517 -10.03 16.15 3.34
N TYR A 518 -9.78 15.00 3.96
CA TYR A 518 -10.42 14.61 5.21
C TYR A 518 -10.16 15.60 6.37
N ASN A 519 -9.14 16.46 6.31
CA ASN A 519 -8.91 17.52 7.30
C ASN A 519 -9.87 18.71 7.18
N ALA A 520 -10.60 18.85 6.06
CA ALA A 520 -11.62 19.88 5.87
C ALA A 520 -13.04 19.42 6.30
N TRP A 521 -13.38 18.14 6.13
CA TRP A 521 -14.76 17.65 6.33
C TRP A 521 -14.89 16.25 6.97
N GLY A 522 -13.79 15.53 7.21
CA GLY A 522 -13.80 14.09 7.52
C GLY A 522 -14.50 13.67 8.83
N THR A 523 -14.74 14.61 9.76
CA THR A 523 -15.60 14.50 10.95
C THR A 523 -15.54 13.14 11.68
N PRO A 524 -14.40 12.76 12.30
CA PRO A 524 -13.24 13.60 12.60
C PRO A 524 -12.23 13.74 11.45
N PRO A 525 -11.41 14.80 11.44
CA PRO A 525 -10.27 14.95 10.54
C PRO A 525 -9.19 13.89 10.84
N ASN A 526 -8.08 13.91 10.11
CA ASN A 526 -6.98 12.98 10.35
C ASN A 526 -6.32 13.28 11.70
N ASN A 527 -6.09 12.24 12.49
CA ASN A 527 -5.49 12.35 13.82
C ASN A 527 -3.95 12.54 13.72
N PRO A 528 -3.29 12.98 14.81
CA PRO A 528 -1.85 13.26 14.80
C PRO A 528 -0.94 12.12 14.32
N GLU A 529 -1.21 10.87 14.73
CA GLU A 529 -0.45 9.67 14.33
C GLU A 529 -0.60 9.31 12.84
N HIS A 530 -1.64 9.77 12.13
CA HIS A 530 -1.95 9.32 10.75
C HIS A 530 -0.76 9.36 9.80
N THR A 531 -0.05 10.50 9.75
CA THR A 531 1.14 10.67 8.89
C THR A 531 2.41 10.02 9.44
N ALA A 532 2.38 9.49 10.66
CA ALA A 532 3.41 8.64 11.25
C ALA A 532 3.08 7.13 11.09
N ILE A 533 1.83 6.76 10.78
CA ILE A 533 1.45 5.41 10.35
C ILE A 533 1.66 5.23 8.84
N LEU A 534 1.12 6.14 8.02
CA LEU A 534 1.14 6.07 6.54
C LEU A 534 2.50 5.62 5.93
N PRO A 535 3.68 6.12 6.36
CA PRO A 535 4.97 5.68 5.83
C PRO A 535 5.16 4.16 5.90
N PHE A 536 4.80 3.56 7.02
CA PHE A 536 5.02 2.13 7.29
C PHE A 536 3.82 1.27 6.90
N THR A 537 2.79 1.84 6.27
CA THR A 537 1.64 1.11 5.73
C THR A 537 1.42 1.51 4.27
N ARG A 538 0.59 2.52 3.97
CA ARG A 538 0.25 2.97 2.62
C ARG A 538 1.47 3.24 1.73
N MET A 539 2.54 3.84 2.26
CA MET A 539 3.71 4.20 1.44
C MET A 539 4.59 3.01 1.07
N LEU A 540 4.48 1.86 1.76
CA LEU A 540 5.18 0.62 1.40
C LEU A 540 4.72 0.06 0.03
N ALA A 541 3.51 0.42 -0.41
CA ALA A 541 2.98 0.03 -1.71
C ALA A 541 3.59 0.85 -2.87
N GLY A 542 3.84 2.14 -2.65
CA GLY A 542 4.19 3.10 -3.70
C GLY A 542 3.79 4.54 -3.35
N PRO A 543 4.06 5.50 -4.25
CA PRO A 543 3.84 6.93 -4.00
C PRO A 543 2.39 7.26 -3.67
N MET A 544 2.19 8.35 -2.91
CA MET A 544 0.86 8.84 -2.52
C MET A 544 0.71 10.32 -2.82
N ASP A 545 -0.33 10.68 -3.58
CA ASP A 545 -0.76 12.08 -3.67
C ASP A 545 -1.57 12.45 -2.41
N PHE A 546 -0.87 12.83 -1.35
CA PHE A 546 -1.46 13.21 -0.06
C PHE A 546 -2.04 14.63 -0.05
N THR A 547 -1.72 15.46 -1.06
CA THR A 547 -1.96 16.91 -1.10
C THR A 547 -1.45 17.71 0.14
N PRO A 548 -0.13 17.68 0.43
CA PRO A 548 0.46 18.35 1.59
C PRO A 548 0.48 19.88 1.51
N GLY A 549 0.90 20.52 2.61
CA GLY A 549 1.32 21.92 2.61
C GLY A 549 0.25 22.95 2.98
N ILE A 550 -0.75 22.60 3.80
CA ILE A 550 -1.74 23.60 4.27
C ILE A 550 -1.08 24.62 5.20
N PHE A 551 -1.28 25.92 4.94
CA PHE A 551 -0.71 27.05 5.68
C PHE A 551 -1.74 27.75 6.55
N ASN A 552 -3.00 27.80 6.13
CA ASN A 552 -4.14 28.08 7.01
C ASN A 552 -4.71 26.76 7.57
N LEU A 553 -4.10 26.28 8.65
CA LEU A 553 -4.43 25.02 9.32
C LEU A 553 -5.82 25.02 9.99
N ALA A 554 -6.43 26.19 10.14
CA ALA A 554 -7.58 26.43 11.01
C ALA A 554 -8.52 27.51 10.43
N PRO A 555 -9.13 27.31 9.25
CA PRO A 555 -9.95 28.33 8.58
C PRO A 555 -11.17 28.77 9.40
N GLU A 556 -11.76 27.86 10.19
CA GLU A 556 -12.88 28.13 11.10
C GLU A 556 -12.43 28.38 12.56
N GLY A 557 -11.12 28.47 12.82
CA GLY A 557 -10.53 28.61 14.17
C GLY A 557 -9.94 27.31 14.73
N LEU A 558 -9.23 27.42 15.87
CA LEU A 558 -8.52 26.29 16.48
C LEU A 558 -9.45 25.30 17.21
N ASP A 559 -10.63 25.76 17.63
CA ASP A 559 -11.66 24.95 18.30
C ASP A 559 -12.59 24.22 17.30
N ALA A 560 -12.39 24.41 15.99
CA ALA A 560 -13.18 23.76 14.94
C ALA A 560 -12.92 22.25 14.88
N VAL A 561 -13.98 21.47 14.69
CA VAL A 561 -13.91 19.99 14.66
C VAL A 561 -13.06 19.50 13.49
N ASN A 562 -13.31 20.02 12.29
CA ASN A 562 -12.51 19.76 11.11
C ASN A 562 -11.47 20.86 10.95
N ARG A 563 -10.21 20.49 11.17
CA ARG A 563 -9.05 21.35 10.97
C ARG A 563 -7.81 20.47 10.78
N VAL A 564 -6.75 21.02 10.20
CA VAL A 564 -5.49 20.29 10.04
C VAL A 564 -4.82 20.15 11.41
N GLN A 565 -4.83 18.92 11.95
CA GLN A 565 -4.34 18.60 13.30
C GLN A 565 -2.81 18.45 13.36
N THR A 566 -2.07 19.44 12.82
CA THR A 566 -0.60 19.48 12.79
C THR A 566 -0.07 20.87 13.16
N THR A 567 1.24 21.00 13.37
CA THR A 567 1.93 22.30 13.24
C THR A 567 2.23 22.61 11.76
N LEU A 568 2.66 23.84 11.48
CA LEU A 568 3.05 24.31 10.15
C LEU A 568 4.29 23.58 9.63
N THR A 569 5.29 23.30 10.47
CA THR A 569 6.54 22.64 10.04
C THR A 569 6.37 21.14 9.82
N LYS A 570 5.37 20.50 10.46
CA LYS A 570 4.93 19.16 10.04
C LYS A 570 4.43 19.16 8.58
N GLN A 571 3.66 20.16 8.15
CA GLN A 571 3.22 20.27 6.75
C GLN A 571 4.38 20.46 5.77
N LEU A 572 5.46 21.14 6.17
CA LEU A 572 6.70 21.21 5.37
C LEU A 572 7.41 19.84 5.32
N ALA A 573 7.46 19.11 6.43
CA ALA A 573 8.12 17.80 6.51
C ALA A 573 7.46 16.74 5.61
N LEU A 574 6.15 16.83 5.34
CA LEU A 574 5.42 15.89 4.50
C LEU A 574 5.98 15.75 3.07
N TYR A 575 6.53 16.83 2.49
CA TYR A 575 7.13 16.81 1.15
C TYR A 575 8.33 15.85 1.02
N VAL A 576 9.00 15.56 2.14
CA VAL A 576 10.12 14.60 2.20
C VAL A 576 9.66 13.28 2.84
N VAL A 577 8.75 13.30 3.81
CA VAL A 577 8.26 12.07 4.46
C VAL A 577 7.39 11.25 3.51
N LEU A 578 6.34 11.83 2.92
CA LEU A 578 5.42 11.16 2.02
C LEU A 578 5.88 11.32 0.57
N TYR A 579 6.56 10.31 0.04
CA TYR A 579 7.08 10.34 -1.33
C TYR A 579 5.98 10.33 -2.40
N SER A 580 6.07 11.26 -3.34
CA SER A 580 5.38 11.24 -4.63
C SER A 580 6.21 12.02 -5.66
N PRO A 581 6.28 11.58 -6.94
CA PRO A 581 6.91 12.36 -8.01
C PRO A 581 6.12 13.62 -8.37
N ILE A 582 4.84 13.70 -7.99
CA ILE A 582 4.06 14.93 -8.02
C ILE A 582 3.65 15.33 -6.60
N GLN A 583 4.02 16.54 -6.19
CA GLN A 583 3.62 17.10 -4.89
C GLN A 583 2.74 18.33 -5.09
N MET A 584 1.58 18.34 -4.45
CA MET A 584 0.73 19.53 -4.41
C MET A 584 1.23 20.52 -3.35
N ALA A 585 1.16 21.81 -3.65
CA ALA A 585 0.96 22.86 -2.64
C ALA A 585 -0.55 23.13 -2.58
N ALA A 586 -1.20 22.44 -1.65
CA ALA A 586 -2.65 22.26 -1.65
C ALA A 586 -3.47 23.49 -1.22
N ASP A 587 -2.87 24.42 -0.48
CA ASP A 587 -3.59 25.57 0.07
C ASP A 587 -3.86 26.66 -0.98
N LEU A 588 -4.78 27.55 -0.64
CA LEU A 588 -5.14 28.69 -1.46
C LEU A 588 -3.94 29.66 -1.55
N PRO A 589 -3.56 30.16 -2.75
CA PRO A 589 -2.40 31.04 -2.97
C PRO A 589 -2.25 32.21 -1.99
N ARG A 590 -3.38 32.76 -1.52
CA ARG A 590 -3.44 33.88 -0.56
C ARG A 590 -2.93 33.53 0.85
N ASN A 591 -2.83 32.23 1.20
CA ASN A 591 -2.35 31.75 2.49
C ASN A 591 -0.81 31.58 2.47
N TYR A 592 -0.25 31.13 1.34
CA TYR A 592 1.20 31.05 1.13
C TYR A 592 1.90 32.42 1.16
N VAL A 593 1.32 33.44 0.51
CA VAL A 593 1.91 34.79 0.47
C VAL A 593 1.96 35.51 1.82
N GLN A 594 1.28 35.00 2.85
CA GLN A 594 1.37 35.51 4.23
C GLN A 594 2.61 34.97 4.98
N ARG A 595 3.26 33.92 4.47
CA ARG A 595 4.40 33.22 5.10
C ARG A 595 5.42 32.78 4.05
N LEU A 596 5.87 33.73 3.23
CA LEU A 596 6.80 33.47 2.11
C LEU A 596 8.15 32.87 2.56
N ASP A 597 8.54 33.14 3.80
CA ASP A 597 9.68 32.55 4.48
C ASP A 597 9.49 31.03 4.69
N ALA A 598 8.40 30.58 5.28
CA ALA A 598 8.08 29.16 5.42
C ALA A 598 7.80 28.49 4.07
N PHE A 599 7.17 29.22 3.14
CA PHE A 599 6.86 28.74 1.79
C PHE A 599 8.11 28.47 0.96
N GLN A 600 9.24 29.10 1.28
CA GLN A 600 10.50 28.88 0.57
C GLN A 600 10.93 27.40 0.55
N PHE A 601 10.69 26.65 1.63
CA PHE A 601 10.96 25.21 1.64
C PHE A 601 10.14 24.44 0.58
N ILE A 602 8.85 24.77 0.42
CA ILE A 602 7.98 24.15 -0.58
C ILE A 602 8.45 24.48 -2.01
N ARG A 603 8.98 25.68 -2.23
CA ARG A 603 9.56 26.08 -3.52
C ARG A 603 10.84 25.31 -3.82
N ASP A 604 11.71 25.13 -2.83
CA ASP A 604 13.03 24.51 -2.97
C ASP A 604 12.99 22.97 -3.05
N VAL A 605 12.07 22.32 -2.33
CA VAL A 605 12.05 20.85 -2.23
C VAL A 605 11.71 20.20 -3.59
N PRO A 606 12.50 19.23 -4.08
CA PRO A 606 12.22 18.49 -5.31
C PRO A 606 11.22 17.35 -5.06
N THR A 607 10.88 16.61 -6.11
CA THR A 607 10.00 15.43 -6.03
C THR A 607 10.61 14.16 -6.60
N ASP A 608 11.79 14.23 -7.23
CA ASP A 608 12.54 13.11 -7.82
C ASP A 608 13.94 13.01 -7.20
N TRP A 609 14.33 11.81 -6.80
CA TRP A 609 15.39 11.58 -5.82
C TRP A 609 16.43 10.58 -6.30
N ARG A 610 17.71 10.90 -6.09
CA ARG A 610 18.84 10.01 -6.37
C ARG A 610 18.90 8.86 -5.36
N GLN A 611 18.59 9.16 -4.10
CA GLN A 611 18.59 8.21 -2.99
C GLN A 611 17.59 8.64 -1.90
N SER A 612 17.03 7.68 -1.17
CA SER A 612 16.16 7.90 0.00
C SER A 612 16.50 6.93 1.12
N ILE A 613 16.66 7.46 2.34
CA ILE A 613 17.06 6.73 3.54
C ILE A 613 16.14 7.12 4.70
N ALA A 614 15.37 6.16 5.21
CA ALA A 614 14.71 6.31 6.51
C ALA A 614 15.76 6.22 7.62
N LEU A 615 16.01 7.34 8.30
CA LEU A 615 17.04 7.50 9.32
C LEU A 615 16.61 6.95 10.69
N ALA A 616 15.35 7.20 11.05
CA ALA A 616 14.76 6.77 12.32
C ALA A 616 13.23 6.72 12.21
N GLY A 617 12.57 5.91 13.03
CA GLY A 617 11.12 5.85 13.11
C GLY A 617 10.59 4.62 13.83
N GLU A 618 9.33 4.70 14.27
CA GLU A 618 8.55 3.64 14.90
C GLU A 618 7.09 3.85 14.45
N VAL A 619 6.36 2.76 14.16
CA VAL A 619 5.09 2.85 13.42
C VAL A 619 3.99 3.55 14.23
N GLY A 620 3.48 4.65 13.70
CA GLY A 620 2.50 5.52 14.35
C GLY A 620 3.08 6.52 15.35
N ASP A 621 4.32 6.33 15.78
CA ASP A 621 5.00 7.15 16.78
C ASP A 621 5.75 8.34 16.14
N PHE A 622 6.66 8.08 15.20
CA PHE A 622 7.44 9.12 14.51
C PHE A 622 8.18 8.57 13.27
N VAL A 623 8.65 9.47 12.41
CA VAL A 623 9.57 9.12 11.31
C VAL A 623 10.51 10.27 10.97
N ALA A 624 11.73 9.95 10.52
CA ALA A 624 12.67 10.88 9.91
C ALA A 624 13.29 10.25 8.65
N ILE A 625 13.19 10.93 7.50
CA ILE A 625 13.72 10.47 6.21
C ILE A 625 14.64 11.54 5.62
N ALA A 626 15.82 11.13 5.18
CA ALA A 626 16.71 11.93 4.34
C ALA A 626 16.63 11.47 2.89
N ARG A 627 16.65 12.40 1.94
CA ARG A 627 16.65 12.10 0.50
C ARG A 627 17.62 13.03 -0.23
N GLN A 628 18.32 12.51 -1.23
CA GLN A 628 19.19 13.31 -2.10
C GLN A 628 18.46 13.67 -3.39
N ALA A 629 18.44 14.95 -3.74
CA ALA A 629 17.83 15.46 -4.96
C ALA A 629 18.54 14.91 -6.21
N LYS A 630 17.78 14.44 -7.20
CA LYS A 630 18.37 13.91 -8.45
C LYS A 630 19.07 14.99 -9.29
N ALA A 631 18.61 16.24 -9.20
CA ALA A 631 18.99 17.34 -10.09
C ALA A 631 20.26 18.12 -9.68
N ASN A 632 20.60 18.18 -8.39
CA ASN A 632 21.56 19.15 -7.84
C ASN A 632 22.35 18.68 -6.61
N ASP A 633 22.40 17.38 -6.32
CA ASP A 633 23.12 16.75 -5.18
C ASP A 633 22.71 17.20 -3.76
N GLU A 634 21.82 18.19 -3.62
CA GLU A 634 21.30 18.69 -2.34
C GLU A 634 20.58 17.59 -1.56
N TRP A 635 20.74 17.58 -0.24
CA TRP A 635 20.01 16.68 0.64
C TRP A 635 18.83 17.39 1.30
N PHE A 636 17.72 16.68 1.46
CA PHE A 636 16.54 17.15 2.18
C PHE A 636 16.20 16.17 3.30
N ILE A 637 15.81 16.68 4.47
CA ILE A 637 15.33 15.86 5.60
C ILE A 637 13.92 16.31 5.96
N GLY A 638 13.00 15.36 6.10
CA GLY A 638 11.72 15.58 6.78
C GLY A 638 11.61 14.68 7.99
N ALA A 639 11.22 15.24 9.13
CA ALA A 639 10.91 14.51 10.35
C ALA A 639 9.56 14.97 10.91
N LEU A 640 8.75 14.03 11.43
CA LEU A 640 7.47 14.35 12.06
C LEU A 640 7.15 13.43 13.25
N SER A 641 6.26 13.91 14.11
CA SER A 641 5.78 13.24 15.32
C SER A 641 4.27 12.95 15.25
N ASP A 642 3.82 12.01 16.06
CA ASP A 642 2.43 11.76 16.48
C ASP A 642 1.88 12.85 17.41
N GLU A 643 0.87 12.58 18.25
CA GLU A 643 0.36 13.54 19.23
C GLU A 643 1.37 13.89 20.35
N ASN A 644 2.45 13.12 20.50
CA ASN A 644 3.45 13.31 21.54
C ASN A 644 4.60 14.20 21.03
N SER A 645 5.14 15.07 21.89
CA SER A 645 6.37 15.81 21.58
C SER A 645 7.59 14.92 21.76
N ARG A 646 8.56 15.01 20.83
CA ARG A 646 9.70 14.07 20.77
C ARG A 646 11.00 14.80 20.46
N GLU A 647 12.09 14.36 21.09
CA GLU A 647 13.44 14.77 20.71
C GLU A 647 14.10 13.65 19.87
N LEU A 648 14.48 13.98 18.63
CA LEU A 648 15.14 13.06 17.72
C LEU A 648 16.59 13.48 17.50
N ARG A 649 17.55 12.62 17.84
CA ARG A 649 18.98 12.84 17.52
C ARG A 649 19.36 12.05 16.27
N LEU A 650 19.40 12.75 15.14
CA LEU A 650 19.79 12.19 13.84
C LEU A 650 21.32 12.27 13.68
N LYS A 651 21.92 11.20 13.15
CA LYS A 651 23.27 11.25 12.58
C LYS A 651 23.20 11.75 11.14
N LEU A 652 24.29 12.36 10.67
CA LEU A 652 24.42 12.85 9.29
C LEU A 652 25.47 12.07 8.49
N ASP A 653 25.80 10.85 8.92
CA ASP A 653 26.84 9.98 8.33
C ASP A 653 26.48 9.42 6.93
N PHE A 654 25.29 9.76 6.40
CA PHE A 654 24.88 9.59 5.01
C PHE A 654 25.37 10.70 4.06
N LEU A 655 25.84 11.84 4.59
CA LEU A 655 26.38 12.94 3.78
C LEU A 655 27.78 12.60 3.23
N ASP A 656 28.18 13.30 2.16
CA ASP A 656 29.50 13.10 1.56
C ASP A 656 30.60 13.53 2.56
N LYS A 657 31.51 12.60 2.87
CA LYS A 657 32.43 12.68 4.04
C LYS A 657 33.34 13.91 4.06
N ASP A 658 33.65 14.43 2.87
CA ASP A 658 34.57 15.54 2.64
C ASP A 658 33.86 16.81 2.12
N ARG A 659 32.52 16.79 2.00
CA ARG A 659 31.71 18.00 1.72
C ARG A 659 31.25 18.66 3.02
N THR A 660 31.08 19.98 2.95
CA THR A 660 30.41 20.78 3.99
C THR A 660 29.07 21.25 3.44
N TYR A 661 28.05 21.36 4.29
CA TYR A 661 26.71 21.77 3.88
C TYR A 661 26.21 22.93 4.73
N GLN A 662 25.49 23.87 4.10
CA GLN A 662 24.62 24.81 4.80
C GLN A 662 23.25 24.16 4.97
N ALA A 663 22.89 23.84 6.20
CA ALA A 663 21.53 23.52 6.59
C ALA A 663 20.68 24.79 6.66
N GLN A 664 19.51 24.75 6.06
CA GLN A 664 18.38 25.64 6.31
C GLN A 664 17.31 24.81 7.01
N ILE A 665 17.10 25.07 8.30
CA ILE A 665 16.31 24.24 9.22
C ILE A 665 15.00 24.97 9.53
N TYR A 666 13.88 24.38 9.12
CA TYR A 666 12.52 24.84 9.39
C TYR A 666 11.92 23.89 10.43
N ARG A 667 11.79 24.33 11.68
CA ARG A 667 11.35 23.46 12.80
C ARG A 667 10.34 24.13 13.71
N ASP A 668 9.66 23.33 14.50
CA ASP A 668 8.77 23.80 15.57
C ASP A 668 9.48 24.83 16.47
N GLY A 669 8.73 25.87 16.87
CA GLY A 669 9.15 26.86 17.85
C GLY A 669 9.01 26.36 19.29
N PRO A 670 9.64 27.02 20.29
CA PRO A 670 9.64 26.57 21.68
C PRO A 670 8.27 26.54 22.37
N LYS A 671 7.22 27.08 21.74
CA LYS A 671 5.83 27.07 22.21
C LYS A 671 4.88 26.41 21.19
N ALA A 672 5.41 25.75 20.17
CA ALA A 672 4.61 25.09 19.14
C ALA A 672 3.82 23.92 19.74
N HIS A 673 2.55 23.83 19.38
CA HIS A 673 1.67 22.73 19.75
C HIS A 673 0.47 22.72 18.82
N TRP A 674 0.17 21.60 18.15
CA TRP A 674 -0.86 21.56 17.11
C TRP A 674 -2.22 22.11 17.56
N LEU A 675 -2.67 21.78 18.78
CA LEU A 675 -3.98 22.21 19.28
C LEU A 675 -4.08 23.73 19.50
N THR A 676 -3.09 24.34 20.14
CA THR A 676 -3.19 25.68 20.74
C THR A 676 -2.30 26.74 20.09
N ASN A 677 -1.22 26.32 19.41
CA ASN A 677 -0.25 27.20 18.77
C ASN A 677 0.47 26.48 17.62
N PRO A 678 -0.24 26.10 16.53
CA PRO A 678 0.35 25.35 15.42
C PRO A 678 1.26 26.21 14.51
N TYR A 679 1.41 27.49 14.81
CA TYR A 679 2.01 28.52 13.96
C TYR A 679 3.32 29.12 14.50
N ASP A 680 3.85 28.60 15.60
CA ASP A 680 5.16 28.96 16.15
C ASP A 680 6.25 28.08 15.52
N TYR A 681 7.19 28.69 14.82
CA TYR A 681 8.26 28.00 14.10
C TYR A 681 9.54 28.85 14.08
N VAL A 682 10.67 28.18 13.88
CA VAL A 682 11.98 28.81 13.71
C VAL A 682 12.55 28.38 12.36
N ILE A 683 13.06 29.36 11.61
CA ILE A 683 13.96 29.14 10.48
C ILE A 683 15.35 29.56 10.92
N GLU A 684 16.30 28.63 10.90
CA GLU A 684 17.69 28.88 11.30
C GLU A 684 18.68 28.23 10.31
N THR A 685 19.90 28.76 10.24
CA THR A 685 20.96 28.20 9.39
C THR A 685 22.12 27.67 10.21
N LYS A 686 22.70 26.55 9.76
CA LYS A 686 23.82 25.89 10.45
C LYS A 686 24.75 25.21 9.44
N THR A 687 26.06 25.36 9.63
CA THR A 687 27.07 24.59 8.89
C THR A 687 27.17 23.17 9.46
N LEU A 688 27.10 22.14 8.62
CA LEU A 688 27.11 20.73 8.99
C LEU A 688 28.01 19.89 8.06
N THR A 689 28.47 18.76 8.57
CA THR A 689 29.29 17.76 7.86
C THR A 689 28.79 16.34 8.16
N ALA A 690 29.31 15.34 7.46
CA ALA A 690 29.01 13.92 7.74
C ALA A 690 29.44 13.43 9.14
N LYS A 691 30.18 14.24 9.92
CA LYS A 691 30.64 13.93 11.28
C LYS A 691 29.68 14.43 12.36
N ASP A 692 28.70 15.25 12.00
CA ASP A 692 27.80 15.90 12.92
C ASP A 692 26.60 15.03 13.34
N SER A 693 25.93 15.45 14.41
CA SER A 693 24.56 15.03 14.74
C SER A 693 23.66 16.26 14.78
N LEU A 694 22.40 16.08 14.41
CA LEU A 694 21.36 17.09 14.54
C LEU A 694 20.28 16.62 15.51
N THR A 695 20.09 17.37 16.59
CA THR A 695 18.97 17.18 17.51
C THR A 695 17.79 18.02 17.04
N LEU A 696 16.62 17.40 16.90
CA LEU A 696 15.37 18.01 16.50
C LEU A 696 14.34 17.81 17.60
N THR A 697 13.88 18.90 18.21
CA THR A 697 12.70 18.90 19.08
C THR A 697 11.46 19.07 18.21
N LEU A 698 10.61 18.06 18.17
CA LEU A 698 9.33 18.07 17.48
C LEU A 698 8.21 18.32 18.50
N ALA A 699 7.28 19.20 18.16
CA ALA A 699 6.09 19.45 18.96
C ALA A 699 5.12 18.25 18.93
N ALA A 700 4.08 18.32 19.77
CA ALA A 700 2.89 17.49 19.60
C ALA A 700 2.28 17.76 18.21
N SER A 701 2.08 16.70 17.42
CA SER A 701 1.81 16.71 15.96
C SER A 701 2.71 17.69 15.20
N GLY A 702 3.97 17.73 15.61
CA GLY A 702 5.02 18.61 15.11
C GLY A 702 5.91 17.96 14.07
N GLY A 703 6.89 18.73 13.59
CA GLY A 703 7.82 18.30 12.57
C GLY A 703 8.91 19.32 12.25
N ALA A 704 9.90 18.86 11.50
CA ALA A 704 10.99 19.66 10.98
C ALA A 704 11.29 19.29 9.54
N ALA A 705 11.58 20.31 8.72
CA ALA A 705 11.94 20.20 7.32
C ALA A 705 13.28 20.91 7.12
N ILE A 706 14.22 20.28 6.42
CA ILE A 706 15.60 20.77 6.32
C ILE A 706 16.07 20.63 4.88
N ARG A 707 16.69 21.70 4.35
CA ARG A 707 17.45 21.70 3.10
C ARG A 707 18.94 21.78 3.43
N LEU A 708 19.76 20.93 2.81
CA LEU A 708 21.21 20.84 3.00
C LEU A 708 21.91 21.14 1.68
N LEU A 709 22.30 22.39 1.49
CA LEU A 709 23.00 22.87 0.30
C LEU A 709 24.50 22.57 0.47
N PRO A 710 25.17 21.88 -0.48
CA PRO A 710 26.62 21.74 -0.44
C PRO A 710 27.31 23.10 -0.63
N LEU A 711 28.47 23.28 0.02
CA LEU A 711 29.31 24.49 0.00
C LEU A 711 30.64 24.25 -0.70
#